data_AF-A0A9N8K2V3-F1
#
_entry.id   AF-A0A9N8K2V3-F1
#
_cell.length_a   1.000
_cell.length_b   1.000
_cell.length_c   1.000
_cell.angle_alpha   90.00
_cell.angle_beta   90.00
_cell.angle_gamma   90.00
#
_symmetry.space_group_name_H-M   'P 1'
#
loop_
_entity.id
_entity.type
_entity.pdbx_description
1 polymer ?
#
loop_
_entity_poly.entity_id
_entity_poly.type
_entity_poly.pdbx_seq_one_letter_code
_entity_poly.pdbx_strand_id
1 'polypeptide(L)'
;MSSTSAANGKLSVVPNADSYIYESFACQTALSDGYNAITFPVKGPAGGSFTLEIQTKTACSADAYQSYFYYVSDLTGDTQTITVPLTSFPGANSNAITSFVWSGFSSLSTIWEFGKVQLECSSGSGSTSKSSGVTSRVSSPSTVSSKVPAPTGQCTNLLIDDWTSQSRLTFLYYNAMLNPSSDDGTMKSVVVDPIKNRVTYSPKDGSSYFYTQLGCTNAQNRFGGISMRLSAPAGTTLSVELDSGCNGESDKQTTLSSSDLGWTFDGNEKLYSIPFNKFAGLDISKVATLLFSQLTSPVTFNPMAFYCGNTPTEYIPNNSGAPIVPTSTVAAPSATASTLVIDTFGNQESNTLGNWHGADEGMVLKWGANKLTIQSNDADYAFYTQLSGTCSDMTMYDGSYLHIAYTGSNAFTIALQQHNSACDETIAPYPETWDSLEAARYATATDIYIPMNHFNINKGRAIGFALKGFYKADPVTLTKIEIVKSVPANFKVPNKLPSGNLIFACKRPNSFAFAIDDGSPEYAQEVLSIIKEENIKATFFTVGAPLLDPSTNLSNVYNEMLSAGHQIALHSYTHPKMEGLPDYAAIDWEYNQDIAAVKQVLPRLGNTCYFRPPFGTEGARMRQRLAVATGSDEPYIVNWSVDVEDWLWAETDTPEEQLDAFKRDVAKGGNLVVMHYLYPSTVGYLRQFIQIAKATGKQLMRVDQCMEDPNAPPL
;
A
#
# COMPACT_ATOMS: atom_id res chain seq x y z
N MET A 1 23.45 -13.04 -17.92
CA MET A 1 23.60 -12.01 -18.97
C MET A 1 24.49 -10.89 -18.47
N SER A 2 25.28 -10.26 -19.34
CA SER A 2 25.98 -8.98 -19.08
C SER A 2 25.15 -7.76 -19.48
N SER A 3 24.18 -7.92 -20.38
CA SER A 3 23.10 -6.96 -20.60
C SER A 3 21.81 -7.67 -20.99
N THR A 4 20.67 -7.14 -20.55
CA THR A 4 19.32 -7.59 -20.92
C THR A 4 18.46 -6.36 -21.20
N SER A 5 17.66 -6.37 -22.27
CA SER A 5 16.64 -5.37 -22.53
C SER A 5 15.46 -5.98 -23.29
N ALA A 6 14.24 -5.58 -22.95
CA ALA A 6 13.02 -6.00 -23.64
C ALA A 6 12.34 -4.78 -24.27
N ALA A 7 12.12 -4.80 -25.59
CA ALA A 7 11.49 -3.71 -26.33
C ALA A 7 10.85 -4.20 -27.63
N ASN A 8 9.75 -3.59 -28.07
CA ASN A 8 9.10 -3.88 -29.36
C ASN A 8 8.77 -5.39 -29.58
N GLY A 9 8.42 -6.12 -28.52
CA GLY A 9 8.17 -7.57 -28.59
C GLY A 9 9.42 -8.43 -28.83
N LYS A 10 10.62 -7.91 -28.53
CA LYS A 10 11.90 -8.63 -28.55
C LYS A 10 12.61 -8.55 -27.20
N LEU A 11 13.13 -9.68 -26.75
CA LEU A 11 14.12 -9.80 -25.69
C LEU A 11 15.52 -9.77 -26.32
N SER A 12 16.34 -8.78 -25.98
CA SER A 12 17.74 -8.66 -26.42
C SER A 12 18.68 -8.93 -25.25
N VAL A 13 19.62 -9.86 -25.41
CA VAL A 13 20.57 -10.24 -24.36
C VAL A 13 22.00 -10.32 -24.87
N VAL A 14 22.97 -10.06 -24.00
CA VAL A 14 24.36 -10.51 -24.18
C VAL A 14 24.63 -11.55 -23.09
N PRO A 15 24.87 -12.82 -23.44
CA PRO A 15 25.11 -13.87 -22.45
C PRO A 15 26.55 -13.83 -21.93
N ASN A 16 26.69 -14.17 -20.64
CA ASN A 16 27.98 -14.55 -20.06
C ASN A 16 28.10 -16.08 -20.09
N ALA A 17 29.22 -16.61 -19.60
CA ALA A 17 29.30 -18.04 -19.27
C ALA A 17 28.08 -18.45 -18.41
N ASP A 18 27.59 -19.66 -18.66
CA ASP A 18 26.48 -20.31 -17.94
C ASP A 18 25.15 -19.51 -17.91
N SER A 19 25.01 -18.47 -18.74
CA SER A 19 23.77 -17.70 -18.85
C SER A 19 22.69 -18.45 -19.61
N TYR A 20 21.44 -18.34 -19.12
CA TYR A 20 20.24 -18.89 -19.74
C TYR A 20 19.09 -17.86 -19.77
N ILE A 21 18.16 -18.04 -20.70
CA ILE A 21 16.81 -17.43 -20.71
C ILE A 21 15.83 -18.53 -20.30
N TYR A 22 14.86 -18.24 -19.44
CA TYR A 22 13.79 -19.19 -19.10
C TYR A 22 12.42 -18.56 -19.32
N GLU A 23 11.48 -19.34 -19.84
CA GLU A 23 10.07 -18.97 -20.01
C GLU A 23 9.24 -20.05 -19.32
N SER A 24 8.68 -19.73 -18.15
CA SER A 24 7.90 -20.66 -17.32
C SER A 24 6.43 -20.26 -17.24
N PHE A 25 5.53 -21.22 -17.40
CA PHE A 25 4.10 -20.98 -17.54
C PHE A 25 3.26 -22.09 -16.88
N ALA A 26 1.97 -21.80 -16.64
CA ALA A 26 1.02 -22.80 -16.17
C ALA A 26 0.99 -24.01 -17.11
N CYS A 27 1.03 -25.22 -16.56
CA CYS A 27 1.33 -26.43 -17.32
C CYS A 27 0.38 -26.67 -18.51
N GLN A 28 0.95 -26.88 -19.70
CA GLN A 28 0.22 -26.98 -20.97
C GLN A 28 0.07 -28.43 -21.46
N THR A 29 -1.15 -28.77 -21.87
CA THR A 29 -1.56 -30.03 -22.50
C THR A 29 -1.34 -30.01 -24.03
N ALA A 30 -0.21 -29.48 -24.47
CA ALA A 30 -0.04 -28.93 -25.81
C ALA A 30 -0.40 -29.87 -26.97
N LEU A 31 -0.08 -31.16 -26.89
CA LEU A 31 -0.43 -32.14 -27.93
C LEU A 31 -1.94 -32.47 -27.97
N SER A 32 -2.62 -32.47 -26.82
CA SER A 32 -4.09 -32.58 -26.73
C SER A 32 -4.78 -31.32 -27.24
N ASP A 33 -4.16 -30.15 -27.04
CA ASP A 33 -4.63 -28.86 -27.53
C ASP A 33 -4.30 -28.62 -29.02
N GLY A 34 -3.61 -29.57 -29.66
CA GLY A 34 -3.35 -29.63 -31.10
C GLY A 34 -2.01 -29.03 -31.56
N TYR A 35 -1.25 -28.44 -30.64
CA TYR A 35 0.10 -27.94 -30.93
C TYR A 35 1.09 -29.08 -31.08
N ASN A 36 2.05 -28.94 -32.01
CA ASN A 36 3.02 -29.99 -32.31
C ASN A 36 4.47 -29.47 -32.50
N ALA A 37 4.68 -28.16 -32.41
CA ALA A 37 5.99 -27.51 -32.42
C ALA A 37 6.05 -26.33 -31.44
N ILE A 38 7.26 -25.97 -31.01
CA ILE A 38 7.58 -24.64 -30.49
C ILE A 38 8.17 -23.80 -31.64
N THR A 39 7.76 -22.54 -31.74
CA THR A 39 8.16 -21.61 -32.80
C THR A 39 8.57 -20.26 -32.18
N PHE A 40 9.70 -19.68 -32.60
CA PHE A 40 10.17 -18.37 -32.11
C PHE A 40 11.13 -17.70 -33.10
N PRO A 41 11.03 -16.37 -33.31
CA PRO A 41 12.10 -15.59 -33.96
C PRO A 41 13.36 -15.57 -33.10
N VAL A 42 14.53 -15.78 -33.70
CA VAL A 42 15.83 -15.55 -33.08
C VAL A 42 16.78 -14.86 -34.05
N LYS A 43 17.69 -14.04 -33.52
CA LYS A 43 18.87 -13.52 -34.21
C LYS A 43 20.07 -13.69 -33.30
N GLY A 44 20.96 -14.60 -33.67
CA GLY A 44 22.29 -14.75 -33.08
C GLY A 44 23.37 -14.33 -34.09
N PRO A 45 24.67 -14.48 -33.75
CA PRO A 45 25.75 -14.33 -34.72
C PRO A 45 25.66 -15.39 -35.84
N ALA A 46 26.29 -15.12 -36.99
CA ALA A 46 26.39 -16.09 -38.08
C ALA A 46 27.24 -17.30 -37.65
N GLY A 47 26.76 -18.53 -37.89
CA GLY A 47 27.31 -19.75 -37.32
C GLY A 47 27.01 -19.94 -35.82
N GLY A 48 26.14 -19.10 -35.24
CA GLY A 48 25.74 -19.18 -33.84
C GLY A 48 24.93 -20.43 -33.53
N SER A 49 25.00 -20.86 -32.26
CA SER A 49 24.27 -22.00 -31.73
C SER A 49 23.88 -21.81 -30.27
N PHE A 50 22.82 -22.50 -29.83
CA PHE A 50 22.39 -22.59 -28.43
C PHE A 50 21.64 -23.92 -28.20
N THR A 51 21.49 -24.32 -26.96
CA THR A 51 20.63 -25.43 -26.54
C THR A 51 19.26 -24.89 -26.17
N LEU A 52 18.21 -25.47 -26.74
CA LEU A 52 16.84 -25.33 -26.30
C LEU A 52 16.49 -26.52 -25.40
N GLU A 53 16.04 -26.24 -24.20
CA GLU A 53 15.50 -27.20 -23.24
C GLU A 53 13.97 -27.05 -23.18
N ILE A 54 13.27 -28.18 -23.05
CA ILE A 54 11.87 -28.25 -22.63
C ILE A 54 11.80 -28.97 -21.29
N GLN A 55 11.07 -28.39 -20.33
CA GLN A 55 10.79 -29.05 -19.05
C GLN A 55 9.37 -29.61 -19.07
N THR A 56 9.25 -30.90 -18.80
CA THR A 56 7.95 -31.60 -18.84
C THR A 56 7.75 -32.48 -17.61
N LYS A 57 6.51 -32.58 -17.14
CA LYS A 57 6.12 -33.37 -15.97
C LYS A 57 5.53 -34.73 -16.39
N THR A 58 5.41 -35.68 -15.47
CA THR A 58 4.69 -36.94 -15.74
C THR A 58 3.18 -36.71 -15.98
N ALA A 59 2.62 -35.71 -15.31
CA ALA A 59 1.34 -35.07 -15.59
C ALA A 59 1.37 -33.64 -15.04
N CYS A 60 0.46 -32.75 -15.48
CA CYS A 60 0.44 -31.36 -14.98
C CYS A 60 0.18 -31.22 -13.47
N SER A 61 -0.40 -32.25 -12.83
CA SER A 61 -0.62 -32.32 -11.38
C SER A 61 0.53 -32.95 -10.59
N ALA A 62 1.67 -33.26 -11.22
CA ALA A 62 2.86 -33.77 -10.53
C ALA A 62 3.77 -32.62 -10.09
N ASP A 63 4.56 -32.80 -9.04
CA ASP A 63 5.37 -31.70 -8.48
C ASP A 63 6.66 -31.49 -9.28
N ALA A 64 7.39 -32.57 -9.59
CA ALA A 64 8.67 -32.56 -10.29
C ALA A 64 8.56 -32.62 -11.82
N TYR A 65 9.47 -31.94 -12.50
CA TYR A 65 9.67 -32.00 -13.96
C TYR A 65 10.94 -32.81 -14.33
N GLN A 66 11.09 -33.09 -15.62
CA GLN A 66 12.31 -33.58 -16.25
C GLN A 66 12.64 -32.75 -17.49
N SER A 67 13.93 -32.47 -17.68
CA SER A 67 14.48 -31.65 -18.77
C SER A 67 14.88 -32.49 -19.97
N TYR A 68 14.51 -32.02 -21.17
CA TYR A 68 14.85 -32.64 -22.46
C TYR A 68 15.41 -31.59 -23.40
N PHE A 69 16.40 -31.93 -24.21
CA PHE A 69 17.25 -30.95 -24.89
C PHE A 69 17.28 -31.14 -26.41
N TYR A 70 17.29 -30.03 -27.14
CA TYR A 70 17.44 -29.93 -28.59
C TYR A 70 18.47 -28.84 -28.92
N TYR A 71 19.42 -29.16 -29.79
CA TYR A 71 20.52 -28.24 -30.14
C TYR A 71 20.20 -27.48 -31.43
N VAL A 72 20.23 -26.15 -31.38
CA VAL A 72 20.01 -25.26 -32.53
C VAL A 72 21.37 -24.71 -32.96
N SER A 73 21.73 -24.90 -34.22
CA SER A 73 23.00 -24.45 -34.81
C SER A 73 22.81 -23.71 -36.13
N ASP A 74 23.92 -23.24 -36.71
CA ASP A 74 23.98 -22.70 -38.07
C ASP A 74 23.06 -21.50 -38.32
N LEU A 75 22.90 -20.65 -37.29
CA LEU A 75 22.19 -19.37 -37.42
C LEU A 75 22.83 -18.48 -38.50
N THR A 76 22.00 -17.75 -39.24
CA THR A 76 22.42 -16.98 -40.42
C THR A 76 23.09 -15.64 -40.11
N GLY A 77 22.93 -15.11 -38.89
CA GLY A 77 23.32 -13.74 -38.51
C GLY A 77 22.18 -12.72 -38.61
N ASP A 78 21.12 -13.04 -39.36
CA ASP A 78 19.88 -12.27 -39.47
C ASP A 78 18.77 -12.86 -38.56
N THR A 79 17.65 -12.14 -38.45
CA THR A 79 16.47 -12.66 -37.74
C THR A 79 15.82 -13.78 -38.54
N GLN A 80 15.75 -14.98 -37.96
CA GLN A 80 15.10 -16.15 -38.53
C GLN A 80 14.13 -16.78 -37.52
N THR A 81 13.01 -17.31 -38.00
CA THR A 81 12.12 -18.13 -37.15
C THR A 81 12.71 -19.54 -37.04
N ILE A 82 12.90 -20.01 -35.81
CA ILE A 82 13.21 -21.40 -35.48
C ILE A 82 11.91 -22.07 -35.08
N THR A 83 11.62 -23.22 -35.69
CA THR A 83 10.45 -24.04 -35.38
C THR A 83 10.93 -25.46 -35.10
N VAL A 84 10.79 -25.92 -33.85
CA VAL A 84 11.23 -27.24 -33.39
C VAL A 84 9.99 -28.09 -33.09
N PRO A 85 9.73 -29.17 -33.84
CA PRO A 85 8.67 -30.12 -33.51
C PRO A 85 8.86 -30.69 -32.10
N LEU A 86 7.79 -30.79 -31.30
CA LEU A 86 7.86 -31.30 -29.93
C LEU A 86 8.34 -32.76 -29.86
N THR A 87 8.15 -33.52 -30.95
CA THR A 87 8.72 -34.87 -31.15
C THR A 87 10.25 -34.90 -31.24
N SER A 88 10.91 -33.75 -31.36
CA SER A 88 12.38 -33.61 -31.39
C SER A 88 13.02 -33.68 -30.00
N PHE A 89 12.23 -33.83 -28.93
CA PHE A 89 12.68 -33.97 -27.54
C PHE A 89 12.33 -35.39 -27.03
N PRO A 90 13.21 -36.39 -27.23
CA PRO A 90 12.85 -37.80 -27.00
C PRO A 90 12.56 -38.11 -25.52
N GLY A 91 11.31 -38.47 -25.23
CA GLY A 91 10.83 -38.76 -23.87
C GLY A 91 10.06 -37.61 -23.20
N ALA A 92 10.12 -36.39 -23.76
CA ALA A 92 9.40 -35.24 -23.21
C ALA A 92 7.88 -35.44 -23.28
N ASN A 93 7.19 -35.18 -22.17
CA ASN A 93 5.74 -35.22 -22.13
C ASN A 93 5.15 -33.94 -22.74
N SER A 94 4.85 -33.98 -24.05
CA SER A 94 4.21 -32.88 -24.78
C SER A 94 2.78 -32.53 -24.29
N ASN A 95 2.25 -33.26 -23.31
CA ASN A 95 0.99 -32.96 -22.62
C ASN A 95 1.17 -32.51 -21.16
N ALA A 96 2.39 -32.19 -20.74
CA ALA A 96 2.64 -31.56 -19.44
C ALA A 96 3.87 -30.65 -19.47
N ILE A 97 3.90 -29.71 -20.42
CA ILE A 97 5.00 -28.76 -20.59
C ILE A 97 4.87 -27.63 -19.57
N THR A 98 5.94 -27.31 -18.84
CA THR A 98 5.94 -26.23 -17.82
C THR A 98 6.88 -25.07 -18.13
N SER A 99 7.92 -25.29 -18.93
CA SER A 99 8.82 -24.22 -19.37
C SER A 99 9.62 -24.59 -20.62
N PHE A 100 10.21 -23.57 -21.22
CA PHE A 100 11.33 -23.70 -22.15
C PHE A 100 12.52 -22.87 -21.63
N VAL A 101 13.74 -23.33 -21.89
CA VAL A 101 14.98 -22.65 -21.46
C VAL A 101 15.98 -22.62 -22.62
N TRP A 102 16.61 -21.48 -22.86
CA TRP A 102 17.64 -21.28 -23.89
C TRP A 102 18.98 -21.06 -23.19
N SER A 103 19.95 -21.94 -23.40
CA SER A 103 21.24 -21.96 -22.71
C SER A 103 22.39 -22.34 -23.64
N GLY A 104 23.64 -22.32 -23.16
CA GLY A 104 24.79 -22.81 -23.95
C GLY A 104 25.10 -21.99 -25.21
N PHE A 105 24.85 -20.69 -25.19
CA PHE A 105 25.10 -19.76 -26.29
C PHE A 105 26.57 -19.78 -26.74
N SER A 106 26.82 -20.01 -28.04
CA SER A 106 28.21 -20.12 -28.56
C SER A 106 28.99 -18.81 -28.68
N SER A 107 28.38 -17.67 -28.35
CA SER A 107 29.01 -16.35 -28.37
C SER A 107 28.56 -15.53 -27.18
N LEU A 108 29.52 -15.11 -26.36
CA LEU A 108 29.34 -14.43 -25.07
C LEU A 108 29.68 -12.93 -25.13
N SER A 109 29.73 -12.37 -26.34
CA SER A 109 30.10 -10.97 -26.60
C SER A 109 29.28 -10.32 -27.72
N THR A 110 28.22 -10.98 -28.18
CA THR A 110 27.30 -10.48 -29.22
C THR A 110 25.89 -10.42 -28.67
N ILE A 111 25.10 -9.45 -29.13
CA ILE A 111 23.67 -9.40 -28.82
C ILE A 111 22.96 -10.56 -29.52
N TRP A 112 22.12 -11.26 -28.76
CA TRP A 112 21.14 -12.23 -29.23
C TRP A 112 19.75 -11.60 -29.06
N GLU A 113 18.93 -11.58 -30.11
CA GLU A 113 17.54 -11.12 -30.06
C GLU A 113 16.61 -12.34 -30.14
N PHE A 114 15.64 -12.42 -29.23
CA PHE A 114 14.55 -13.41 -29.23
C PHE A 114 13.20 -12.68 -29.39
N GLY A 115 12.36 -13.14 -30.29
CA GLY A 115 10.99 -12.64 -30.46
C GLY A 115 9.97 -13.45 -29.65
N LYS A 116 8.68 -13.21 -29.89
CA LYS A 116 7.58 -13.96 -29.27
C LYS A 116 7.77 -15.48 -29.46
N VAL A 117 7.82 -16.21 -28.34
CA VAL A 117 7.79 -17.67 -28.32
C VAL A 117 6.35 -18.14 -28.33
N GLN A 118 6.04 -19.15 -29.15
CA GLN A 118 4.69 -19.71 -29.27
C GLN A 118 4.73 -21.23 -29.43
N LEU A 119 3.66 -21.91 -28.99
CA LEU A 119 3.36 -23.27 -29.42
C LEU A 119 2.51 -23.18 -30.70
N GLU A 120 2.83 -24.01 -31.69
CA GLU A 120 2.26 -23.93 -33.04
C GLU A 120 1.73 -25.29 -33.52
N CYS A 121 0.60 -25.25 -34.23
CA CYS A 121 -0.01 -26.40 -34.89
C CYS A 121 0.60 -26.54 -36.30
N SER A 122 1.89 -26.91 -36.39
CA SER A 122 2.60 -26.96 -37.67
C SER A 122 1.94 -27.98 -38.63
N SER A 123 1.64 -27.52 -39.85
CA SER A 123 1.31 -28.40 -40.97
C SER A 123 2.60 -28.78 -41.69
N GLY A 124 2.73 -30.06 -42.05
CA GLY A 124 4.04 -30.65 -42.35
C GLY A 124 4.70 -30.17 -43.65
N SER A 125 6.04 -30.29 -43.67
CA SER A 125 6.98 -29.95 -44.76
C SER A 125 7.26 -28.46 -44.98
N GLY A 126 8.54 -28.11 -45.13
CA GLY A 126 9.01 -26.74 -45.35
C GLY A 126 9.63 -26.53 -46.73
N SER A 127 9.73 -25.26 -47.15
CA SER A 127 10.50 -24.83 -48.32
C SER A 127 10.82 -23.33 -48.23
N THR A 128 11.83 -22.89 -48.96
CA THR A 128 12.31 -21.50 -49.00
C THR A 128 11.61 -20.63 -50.06
N SER A 129 11.58 -19.32 -49.79
CA SER A 129 11.70 -18.19 -50.75
C SER A 129 10.45 -17.42 -51.26
N LYS A 130 10.58 -16.09 -51.12
CA LYS A 130 10.15 -14.95 -51.97
C LYS A 130 8.77 -14.91 -52.68
N SER A 131 8.00 -13.91 -52.22
CA SER A 131 7.31 -12.85 -52.99
C SER A 131 6.01 -13.09 -53.79
N SER A 132 5.00 -12.28 -53.41
CA SER A 132 4.00 -11.58 -54.25
C SER A 132 2.99 -12.35 -55.13
N GLY A 133 1.69 -12.13 -54.86
CA GLY A 133 0.71 -11.99 -55.96
C GLY A 133 -0.76 -12.39 -55.72
N VAL A 134 -1.64 -11.38 -55.81
CA VAL A 134 -3.00 -11.43 -56.42
C VAL A 134 -4.18 -12.09 -55.67
N THR A 135 -5.26 -11.29 -55.64
CA THR A 135 -6.65 -11.43 -55.16
C THR A 135 -7.42 -12.70 -55.63
N SER A 136 -8.59 -13.11 -55.09
CA SER A 136 -9.82 -12.39 -54.67
C SER A 136 -10.75 -13.34 -53.81
N ARG A 137 -12.05 -13.14 -53.47
CA ARG A 137 -13.12 -12.24 -53.95
C ARG A 137 -14.36 -12.09 -53.00
N VAL A 138 -14.61 -10.85 -52.54
CA VAL A 138 -15.91 -10.14 -52.37
C VAL A 138 -17.18 -10.85 -51.82
N SER A 139 -17.75 -10.26 -50.75
CA SER A 139 -19.19 -9.94 -50.64
C SER A 139 -19.40 -8.56 -49.99
N SER A 140 -20.49 -7.84 -50.28
CA SER A 140 -20.75 -6.44 -49.88
C SER A 140 -22.21 -6.04 -50.22
N PRO A 141 -22.73 -4.88 -49.76
CA PRO A 141 -22.72 -4.33 -48.40
C PRO A 141 -24.15 -3.94 -47.94
N SER A 142 -24.32 -3.50 -46.69
CA SER A 142 -25.54 -2.80 -46.25
C SER A 142 -25.20 -1.57 -45.40
N THR A 143 -25.58 -0.38 -45.88
CA THR A 143 -25.36 0.90 -45.19
C THR A 143 -26.57 1.27 -44.34
N VAL A 144 -26.35 1.52 -43.04
CA VAL A 144 -27.32 2.19 -42.16
C VAL A 144 -26.70 3.48 -41.65
N SER A 145 -27.32 4.62 -41.95
CA SER A 145 -26.91 5.93 -41.44
C SER A 145 -27.70 6.27 -40.17
N SER A 146 -27.04 6.22 -39.01
CA SER A 146 -27.54 6.82 -37.78
C SER A 146 -26.69 8.04 -37.40
N LYS A 147 -27.32 9.21 -37.29
CA LYS A 147 -26.71 10.34 -36.57
C LYS A 147 -26.72 10.00 -35.09
N VAL A 148 -25.53 9.88 -34.48
CA VAL A 148 -25.40 9.65 -33.03
C VAL A 148 -25.91 10.89 -32.29
N PRO A 149 -26.88 10.77 -31.36
CA PRO A 149 -27.30 11.88 -30.50
C PRO A 149 -26.20 12.28 -29.51
N ALA A 150 -26.22 13.53 -29.03
CA ALA A 150 -25.38 13.92 -27.91
C ALA A 150 -25.75 13.11 -26.64
N PRO A 151 -24.79 12.71 -25.78
CA PRO A 151 -25.10 11.91 -24.59
C PRO A 151 -26.02 12.63 -23.60
N THR A 152 -27.22 12.09 -23.38
CA THR A 152 -28.14 12.54 -22.32
C THR A 152 -28.05 11.61 -21.12
N GLY A 153 -27.03 11.81 -20.29
CA GLY A 153 -26.85 11.08 -19.03
C GLY A 153 -25.85 11.82 -18.14
N GLN A 154 -26.06 11.81 -16.82
CA GLN A 154 -25.08 12.33 -15.88
C GLN A 154 -23.89 11.37 -15.80
N CYS A 155 -22.74 11.83 -16.25
CA CYS A 155 -21.46 11.16 -16.01
C CYS A 155 -20.58 12.08 -15.16
N THR A 156 -19.66 11.49 -14.42
CA THR A 156 -18.74 12.17 -13.50
C THR A 156 -17.31 11.90 -13.96
N ASN A 157 -16.37 12.78 -13.60
CA ASN A 157 -14.96 12.53 -13.87
C ASN A 157 -14.51 11.24 -13.17
N LEU A 158 -13.71 10.42 -13.85
CA LEU A 158 -13.08 9.23 -13.29
C LEU A 158 -11.64 9.59 -12.93
N LEU A 159 -11.36 9.65 -11.62
CA LEU A 159 -10.02 9.88 -11.07
C LEU A 159 -9.07 8.79 -11.60
N ILE A 160 -7.93 9.22 -12.15
CA ILE A 160 -6.81 8.37 -12.50
C ILE A 160 -5.81 8.38 -11.36
N ASP A 161 -5.40 9.58 -10.96
CA ASP A 161 -4.39 9.79 -9.93
C ASP A 161 -4.67 11.07 -9.14
N ASP A 162 -4.57 10.99 -7.81
CA ASP A 162 -4.58 12.15 -6.90
C ASP A 162 -3.18 12.50 -6.38
N TRP A 163 -2.18 11.68 -6.74
CA TRP A 163 -0.79 11.65 -6.28
C TRP A 163 -0.61 11.36 -4.79
N THR A 164 -1.66 11.45 -3.96
CA THR A 164 -1.57 11.03 -2.55
C THR A 164 -1.67 9.51 -2.41
N SER A 165 -2.47 8.83 -3.24
CA SER A 165 -2.57 7.36 -3.28
C SER A 165 -1.24 6.69 -3.61
N GLN A 166 -0.49 7.19 -4.61
CA GLN A 166 0.86 6.69 -4.93
C GLN A 166 1.80 6.72 -3.72
N SER A 167 1.76 7.78 -2.89
CA SER A 167 2.62 7.89 -1.70
C SER A 167 2.27 6.92 -0.55
N ARG A 168 1.16 6.18 -0.66
CA ARG A 168 0.75 5.12 0.29
C ARG A 168 1.29 3.75 -0.13
N LEU A 169 1.66 3.61 -1.40
CA LEU A 169 1.95 2.36 -2.08
C LEU A 169 3.40 2.31 -2.60
N THR A 170 4.36 2.77 -1.80
CA THR A 170 5.79 2.83 -2.18
C THR A 170 6.44 1.48 -2.47
N PHE A 171 5.80 0.37 -2.09
CA PHE A 171 6.21 -1.01 -2.41
C PHE A 171 5.41 -1.64 -3.57
N LEU A 172 4.34 -0.98 -4.04
CA LEU A 172 3.38 -1.53 -5.01
C LEU A 172 3.19 -0.68 -6.29
N TYR A 173 3.47 0.62 -6.25
CA TYR A 173 3.42 1.52 -7.41
C TYR A 173 2.06 1.56 -8.16
N TYR A 174 0.93 1.79 -7.48
CA TYR A 174 -0.38 1.95 -8.14
C TYR A 174 -0.96 3.36 -7.98
N ASN A 175 -1.77 3.77 -8.96
CA ASN A 175 -2.58 5.00 -8.95
C ASN A 175 -3.93 4.82 -8.22
N ALA A 176 -4.74 5.88 -8.20
CA ALA A 176 -6.07 5.89 -7.58
C ALA A 176 -7.12 5.00 -8.29
N MET A 177 -6.81 4.41 -9.44
CA MET A 177 -7.61 3.37 -10.11
C MET A 177 -7.16 1.94 -9.72
N LEU A 178 -6.24 1.79 -8.76
CA LEU A 178 -5.49 0.56 -8.53
C LEU A 178 -4.88 -0.01 -9.81
N ASN A 179 -4.20 0.85 -10.58
CA ASN A 179 -3.47 0.45 -11.78
C ASN A 179 -1.99 0.90 -11.72
N PRO A 180 -1.02 0.08 -12.16
CA PRO A 180 0.41 0.38 -12.02
C PRO A 180 0.83 1.74 -12.61
N SER A 181 1.62 2.50 -11.86
CA SER A 181 1.92 3.90 -12.12
C SER A 181 3.23 4.31 -11.43
N SER A 182 4.28 4.61 -12.22
CA SER A 182 5.65 4.84 -11.74
C SER A 182 6.52 5.54 -12.79
N ASP A 183 7.70 6.02 -12.39
CA ASP A 183 8.86 6.08 -13.29
C ASP A 183 9.66 4.76 -13.27
N ASP A 184 10.57 4.58 -14.22
CA ASP A 184 11.45 3.41 -14.36
C ASP A 184 12.81 3.58 -13.64
N GLY A 185 12.93 4.56 -12.75
CA GLY A 185 14.19 4.97 -12.11
C GLY A 185 15.04 5.90 -12.98
N THR A 186 14.55 6.37 -14.13
CA THR A 186 15.23 7.39 -14.93
C THR A 186 15.07 8.80 -14.35
N MET A 187 14.10 9.06 -13.48
CA MET A 187 13.93 10.38 -12.88
C MET A 187 15.10 10.73 -11.95
N LYS A 188 15.48 12.01 -11.91
CA LYS A 188 16.46 12.52 -10.95
C LYS A 188 15.89 12.57 -9.53
N SER A 189 14.60 12.87 -9.42
CA SER A 189 13.83 12.82 -8.18
C SER A 189 12.34 12.91 -8.47
N VAL A 190 11.55 12.08 -7.79
CA VAL A 190 10.09 12.21 -7.71
C VAL A 190 9.75 12.73 -6.31
N VAL A 191 8.98 13.81 -6.23
CA VAL A 191 8.64 14.46 -4.94
C VAL A 191 7.13 14.62 -4.84
N VAL A 192 6.49 13.82 -3.98
CA VAL A 192 5.05 13.93 -3.69
C VAL A 192 4.82 14.99 -2.59
N ASP A 193 3.80 15.82 -2.79
CA ASP A 193 3.25 16.76 -1.82
C ASP A 193 1.81 16.32 -1.50
N PRO A 194 1.62 15.38 -0.55
CA PRO A 194 0.32 14.80 -0.26
C PRO A 194 -0.64 15.79 0.41
N ILE A 195 -0.12 16.91 0.95
CA ILE A 195 -0.93 18.00 1.52
C ILE A 195 -1.62 18.82 0.42
N LYS A 196 -1.03 18.89 -0.78
CA LYS A 196 -1.57 19.65 -1.93
C LYS A 196 -2.11 18.77 -3.05
N ASN A 197 -2.10 17.45 -2.89
CA ASN A 197 -2.46 16.45 -3.90
C ASN A 197 -1.58 16.56 -5.17
N ARG A 198 -0.25 16.54 -5.02
CA ARG A 198 0.68 16.76 -6.15
C ARG A 198 1.86 15.81 -6.16
N VAL A 199 2.46 15.65 -7.34
CA VAL A 199 3.82 15.12 -7.51
C VAL A 199 4.64 16.07 -8.39
N THR A 200 5.93 16.19 -8.13
CA THR A 200 6.89 16.88 -9.00
C THR A 200 7.90 15.87 -9.54
N TYR A 201 7.80 15.59 -10.83
CA TYR A 201 8.77 14.77 -11.55
C TYR A 201 9.91 15.67 -12.02
N SER A 202 11.14 15.38 -11.57
CA SER A 202 12.35 16.05 -12.05
C SER A 202 13.13 15.10 -12.96
N PRO A 203 13.19 15.35 -14.28
CA PRO A 203 13.94 14.51 -15.20
C PRO A 203 15.45 14.58 -14.92
N LYS A 204 16.15 13.48 -15.22
CA LYS A 204 17.61 13.39 -15.24
C LYS A 204 18.15 13.92 -16.56
N ASP A 205 17.54 13.46 -17.66
CA ASP A 205 17.74 13.92 -19.03
C ASP A 205 16.49 13.58 -19.89
N GLY A 206 16.57 13.80 -21.21
CA GLY A 206 15.44 13.61 -22.13
C GLY A 206 14.89 12.19 -22.24
N SER A 207 15.61 11.14 -21.81
CA SER A 207 15.05 9.78 -21.76
C SER A 207 14.09 9.57 -20.59
N SER A 208 14.04 10.49 -19.62
CA SER A 208 13.23 10.31 -18.41
C SER A 208 11.74 10.27 -18.74
N TYR A 209 11.03 9.28 -18.18
CA TYR A 209 9.58 9.16 -18.33
C TYR A 209 8.92 8.67 -17.04
N PHE A 210 7.60 8.88 -16.93
CA PHE A 210 6.75 8.12 -16.02
C PHE A 210 5.48 7.69 -16.75
N TYR A 211 4.84 6.63 -16.28
CA TYR A 211 3.61 6.10 -16.85
C TYR A 211 2.54 5.90 -15.78
N THR A 212 1.30 5.78 -16.23
CA THR A 212 0.16 5.37 -15.41
C THR A 212 -0.75 4.46 -16.25
N GLN A 213 -1.06 3.27 -15.74
CA GLN A 213 -2.01 2.36 -16.38
C GLN A 213 -3.45 2.79 -16.08
N LEU A 214 -4.35 2.52 -17.01
CA LEU A 214 -5.70 3.10 -17.05
C LEU A 214 -6.81 2.04 -17.01
N GLY A 215 -6.49 0.80 -16.61
CA GLY A 215 -7.47 -0.26 -16.34
C GLY A 215 -8.33 -0.66 -17.53
N CYS A 216 -7.82 -0.55 -18.77
CA CYS A 216 -8.61 -0.74 -19.99
C CYS A 216 -9.90 0.10 -20.03
N THR A 217 -9.84 1.35 -19.58
CA THR A 217 -11.03 2.18 -19.42
C THR A 217 -11.76 2.41 -20.74
N ASN A 218 -13.01 1.97 -20.76
CA ASN A 218 -13.96 2.33 -21.80
C ASN A 218 -14.44 3.78 -21.60
N ALA A 219 -13.80 4.70 -22.33
CA ALA A 219 -14.13 6.10 -22.42
C ALA A 219 -15.18 6.42 -23.50
N GLN A 220 -15.50 5.46 -24.38
CA GLN A 220 -16.39 5.66 -25.51
C GLN A 220 -17.76 6.19 -25.08
N ASN A 221 -18.20 7.30 -25.69
CA ASN A 221 -19.44 8.02 -25.36
C ASN A 221 -19.55 8.54 -23.90
N ARG A 222 -18.45 8.52 -23.12
CA ARG A 222 -18.42 8.94 -21.70
C ARG A 222 -17.44 10.10 -21.46
N PHE A 223 -16.19 9.93 -21.88
CA PHE A 223 -15.10 10.88 -21.60
C PHE A 223 -14.51 11.43 -22.89
N GLY A 224 -14.32 12.75 -22.97
CA GLY A 224 -13.72 13.41 -24.14
C GLY A 224 -12.19 13.40 -24.15
N GLY A 225 -11.57 13.03 -23.04
CA GLY A 225 -10.13 13.05 -22.84
C GLY A 225 -9.75 12.90 -21.36
N ILE A 226 -8.47 13.12 -21.09
CA ILE A 226 -7.90 13.20 -19.73
C ILE A 226 -7.54 14.66 -19.43
N SER A 227 -7.72 15.12 -18.20
CA SER A 227 -7.37 16.46 -17.73
C SER A 227 -6.65 16.42 -16.38
N MET A 228 -5.82 17.42 -16.15
CA MET A 228 -5.05 17.64 -14.92
C MET A 228 -4.60 19.09 -14.88
N ARG A 229 -4.25 19.64 -13.70
CA ARG A 229 -3.43 20.86 -13.68
C ARG A 229 -1.95 20.53 -13.68
N LEU A 230 -1.17 21.36 -14.35
CA LEU A 230 0.29 21.30 -14.36
C LEU A 230 0.88 22.67 -14.01
N SER A 231 2.07 22.69 -13.40
CA SER A 231 2.96 23.85 -13.42
C SER A 231 4.38 23.41 -13.79
N ALA A 232 5.00 24.11 -14.74
CA ALA A 232 6.38 23.87 -15.17
C ALA A 232 7.07 25.20 -15.57
N PRO A 233 8.41 25.28 -15.54
CA PRO A 233 9.17 26.47 -15.95
C PRO A 233 8.81 26.98 -17.36
N ALA A 234 9.02 28.27 -17.58
CA ALA A 234 8.77 28.91 -18.87
C ALA A 234 9.60 28.26 -19.99
N GLY A 235 8.94 27.83 -21.06
CA GLY A 235 9.59 27.14 -22.19
C GLY A 235 9.82 25.63 -22.01
N THR A 236 9.28 25.00 -20.95
CA THR A 236 9.30 23.54 -20.82
C THR A 236 8.57 22.87 -21.99
N THR A 237 9.07 21.72 -22.43
CA THR A 237 8.39 20.80 -23.36
C THR A 237 8.33 19.41 -22.76
N LEU A 238 7.33 18.63 -23.19
CA LEU A 238 7.19 17.21 -22.89
C LEU A 238 6.44 16.51 -24.03
N SER A 239 6.45 15.18 -24.02
CA SER A 239 5.63 14.31 -24.85
C SER A 239 4.59 13.59 -24.00
N VAL A 240 3.41 13.35 -24.59
CA VAL A 240 2.28 12.63 -24.01
C VAL A 240 1.93 11.48 -24.93
N GLU A 241 1.93 10.26 -24.40
CA GLU A 241 1.56 9.05 -25.13
C GLU A 241 0.29 8.44 -24.55
N LEU A 242 -0.60 8.00 -25.44
CA LEU A 242 -1.73 7.15 -25.08
C LEU A 242 -1.65 5.83 -25.83
N ASP A 243 -1.90 4.75 -25.09
CA ASP A 243 -2.08 3.40 -25.61
C ASP A 243 -3.55 2.96 -25.49
N SER A 244 -4.00 2.13 -26.43
CA SER A 244 -5.29 1.44 -26.40
C SER A 244 -5.08 -0.03 -26.71
N GLY A 245 -5.57 -0.90 -25.83
CA GLY A 245 -5.22 -2.32 -25.84
C GLY A 245 -5.31 -2.97 -24.45
N CYS A 246 -5.45 -4.29 -24.38
CA CYS A 246 -5.66 -5.00 -23.11
C CYS A 246 -4.79 -6.26 -23.01
N ASN A 247 -4.51 -6.67 -21.76
CA ASN A 247 -3.76 -7.89 -21.45
C ASN A 247 -2.37 -7.97 -22.12
N GLY A 248 -1.71 -6.83 -22.31
CA GLY A 248 -0.39 -6.73 -22.97
C GLY A 248 -0.44 -6.66 -24.50
N GLU A 249 -1.62 -6.74 -25.13
CA GLU A 249 -1.79 -6.41 -26.54
C GLU A 249 -2.06 -4.90 -26.68
N SER A 250 -1.15 -4.15 -27.30
CA SER A 250 -1.44 -2.80 -27.81
C SER A 250 -2.05 -2.91 -29.20
N ASP A 251 -3.26 -2.40 -29.38
CA ASP A 251 -3.83 -2.18 -30.71
C ASP A 251 -3.21 -0.94 -31.37
N LYS A 252 -2.98 0.12 -30.56
CA LYS A 252 -2.36 1.35 -31.02
C LYS A 252 -1.85 2.26 -29.90
N GLN A 253 -0.55 2.56 -29.97
CA GLN A 253 0.08 3.69 -29.30
C GLN A 253 0.05 4.95 -30.17
N THR A 254 -0.07 6.13 -29.56
CA THR A 254 0.05 7.43 -30.26
C THR A 254 0.63 8.49 -29.33
N THR A 255 1.79 9.03 -29.71
CA THR A 255 2.53 10.09 -29.00
C THR A 255 2.22 11.46 -29.62
N LEU A 256 2.03 12.49 -28.78
CA LEU A 256 1.90 13.89 -29.18
C LEU A 256 2.79 14.77 -28.29
N SER A 257 3.41 15.81 -28.86
CA SER A 257 4.15 16.79 -28.06
C SER A 257 3.21 17.74 -27.30
N SER A 258 3.71 18.40 -26.27
CA SER A 258 3.02 19.51 -25.60
C SER A 258 2.59 20.59 -26.60
N SER A 259 3.39 20.85 -27.64
CA SER A 259 3.06 21.73 -28.76
C SER A 259 1.86 21.26 -29.59
N ASP A 260 1.77 19.97 -29.92
CA ASP A 260 0.63 19.40 -30.68
C ASP A 260 -0.66 19.43 -29.86
N LEU A 261 -0.54 19.25 -28.54
CA LEU A 261 -1.64 19.43 -27.59
C LEU A 261 -2.04 20.90 -27.44
N GLY A 262 -1.17 21.85 -27.79
CA GLY A 262 -1.40 23.30 -27.69
C GLY A 262 -1.01 23.88 -26.33
N TRP A 263 -0.22 23.15 -25.54
CA TRP A 263 0.20 23.51 -24.20
C TRP A 263 1.39 24.46 -24.25
N THR A 264 1.35 25.50 -23.42
CA THR A 264 2.48 26.40 -23.16
C THR A 264 2.63 26.61 -21.66
N PHE A 265 3.87 26.68 -21.18
CA PHE A 265 4.22 26.81 -19.76
C PHE A 265 4.96 28.13 -19.51
N ASP A 266 4.70 28.74 -18.36
CA ASP A 266 5.19 30.07 -17.95
C ASP A 266 5.50 30.13 -16.43
N GLY A 267 5.63 28.99 -15.76
CA GLY A 267 5.77 28.87 -14.31
C GLY A 267 4.44 28.84 -13.54
N ASN A 268 3.32 29.26 -14.13
CA ASN A 268 2.02 29.27 -13.47
C ASN A 268 1.32 27.91 -13.57
N GLU A 269 0.50 27.60 -12.57
CA GLU A 269 -0.40 26.45 -12.59
C GLU A 269 -1.60 26.71 -13.51
N LYS A 270 -1.89 25.78 -14.44
CA LYS A 270 -3.02 25.86 -15.37
C LYS A 270 -3.66 24.49 -15.56
N LEU A 271 -4.94 24.49 -15.94
CA LEU A 271 -5.65 23.27 -16.39
C LEU A 271 -5.22 22.94 -17.82
N TYR A 272 -4.69 21.72 -18.01
CA TYR A 272 -4.31 21.16 -19.30
C TYR A 272 -5.19 19.94 -19.62
N SER A 273 -5.24 19.56 -20.89
CA SER A 273 -6.05 18.42 -21.34
C SER A 273 -5.44 17.67 -22.51
N ILE A 274 -5.72 16.37 -22.51
CA ILE A 274 -5.33 15.34 -23.46
C ILE A 274 -6.64 14.86 -24.12
N PRO A 275 -7.19 15.62 -25.09
CA PRO A 275 -8.47 15.27 -25.71
C PRO A 275 -8.28 14.11 -26.69
N PHE A 276 -9.07 13.04 -26.55
CA PHE A 276 -8.86 11.82 -27.34
C PHE A 276 -9.04 12.04 -28.85
N ASN A 277 -9.78 13.07 -29.26
CA ASN A 277 -9.94 13.43 -30.68
C ASN A 277 -8.64 13.91 -31.38
N LYS A 278 -7.57 14.21 -30.63
CA LYS A 278 -6.22 14.45 -31.19
C LYS A 278 -5.43 13.17 -31.44
N PHE A 279 -5.75 12.07 -30.74
CA PHE A 279 -5.03 10.79 -30.82
C PHE A 279 -5.65 9.92 -31.92
N ALA A 280 -5.34 10.26 -33.17
CA ALA A 280 -6.06 9.78 -34.35
C ALA A 280 -6.03 8.24 -34.49
N GLY A 281 -7.15 7.59 -34.21
CA GLY A 281 -7.32 6.14 -34.33
C GLY A 281 -6.90 5.33 -33.10
N LEU A 282 -6.73 5.97 -31.94
CA LEU A 282 -6.72 5.33 -30.63
C LEU A 282 -8.10 4.68 -30.35
N ASP A 283 -8.16 3.45 -29.85
CA ASP A 283 -9.43 2.81 -29.47
C ASP A 283 -9.85 3.24 -28.06
N ILE A 284 -10.69 4.29 -28.02
CA ILE A 284 -11.23 4.83 -26.77
C ILE A 284 -12.20 3.90 -26.03
N SER A 285 -12.52 2.71 -26.55
CA SER A 285 -13.25 1.69 -25.80
C SER A 285 -12.37 0.89 -24.83
N LYS A 286 -11.04 1.03 -24.92
CA LYS A 286 -10.04 0.28 -24.14
C LYS A 286 -8.75 1.10 -23.93
N VAL A 287 -8.87 2.30 -23.36
CA VAL A 287 -7.71 3.18 -23.07
C VAL A 287 -6.87 2.54 -21.96
N ALA A 288 -5.58 2.31 -22.24
CA ALA A 288 -4.79 1.31 -21.52
C ALA A 288 -3.68 1.91 -20.65
N THR A 289 -2.96 2.89 -21.18
CA THR A 289 -1.82 3.52 -20.51
C THR A 289 -1.68 4.97 -20.99
N LEU A 290 -1.26 5.84 -20.08
CA LEU A 290 -0.84 7.21 -20.33
C LEU A 290 0.61 7.36 -19.85
N LEU A 291 1.49 7.86 -20.71
CA LEU A 291 2.91 8.03 -20.42
C LEU A 291 3.37 9.45 -20.76
N PHE A 292 4.21 10.02 -19.89
CA PHE A 292 4.82 11.34 -20.06
C PHE A 292 6.33 11.18 -20.17
N SER A 293 6.92 11.62 -21.28
CA SER A 293 8.35 11.48 -21.58
C SER A 293 8.92 12.77 -22.19
N GLN A 294 10.24 12.82 -22.45
CA GLN A 294 10.91 14.00 -23.03
C GLN A 294 10.73 15.29 -22.19
N LEU A 295 10.56 15.17 -20.87
CA LEU A 295 10.46 16.31 -19.96
C LEU A 295 11.79 17.09 -19.99
N THR A 296 11.77 18.36 -20.40
CA THR A 296 12.98 19.20 -20.46
C THR A 296 13.27 19.99 -19.19
N SER A 297 12.40 19.90 -18.19
CA SER A 297 12.48 20.57 -16.89
C SER A 297 11.54 19.90 -15.90
N PRO A 298 11.65 20.17 -14.58
CA PRO A 298 10.71 19.64 -13.59
C PRO A 298 9.27 20.07 -13.88
N VAL A 299 8.34 19.13 -13.76
CA VAL A 299 6.90 19.35 -13.95
C VAL A 299 6.16 18.88 -12.71
N THR A 300 5.36 19.77 -12.13
CA THR A 300 4.44 19.44 -11.04
C THR A 300 3.06 19.14 -11.60
N PHE A 301 2.52 17.98 -11.22
CA PHE A 301 1.18 17.50 -11.58
C PHE A 301 0.26 17.60 -10.37
N ASN A 302 -0.96 18.10 -10.58
CA ASN A 302 -2.10 18.02 -9.67
C ASN A 302 -3.02 16.84 -10.10
N PRO A 303 -4.13 16.52 -9.40
CA PRO A 303 -4.94 15.35 -9.71
C PRO A 303 -5.40 15.27 -11.17
N MET A 304 -5.36 14.05 -11.68
CA MET A 304 -5.52 13.67 -13.06
C MET A 304 -6.73 12.76 -13.22
N ALA A 305 -7.60 13.02 -14.20
CA ALA A 305 -8.83 12.27 -14.38
C ALA A 305 -9.28 12.22 -15.84
N PHE A 306 -10.05 11.21 -16.21
CA PHE A 306 -10.91 11.29 -17.38
C PHE A 306 -12.01 12.34 -17.13
N TYR A 307 -12.15 13.34 -18.00
CA TYR A 307 -13.20 14.35 -17.85
C TYR A 307 -14.50 13.95 -18.55
N CYS A 308 -15.64 14.22 -17.90
CA CYS A 308 -16.95 13.89 -18.46
C CYS A 308 -17.29 14.75 -19.68
N GLY A 309 -17.74 14.09 -20.76
CA GLY A 309 -18.15 14.77 -22.00
C GLY A 309 -16.99 15.50 -22.69
N ASN A 310 -17.33 16.50 -23.52
CA ASN A 310 -16.37 17.09 -24.45
C ASN A 310 -15.60 18.31 -23.91
N THR A 311 -15.93 18.81 -22.73
CA THR A 311 -15.31 20.00 -22.13
C THR A 311 -14.34 19.57 -21.02
N PRO A 312 -13.04 19.89 -21.11
CA PRO A 312 -12.11 19.62 -20.02
C PRO A 312 -12.56 20.28 -18.72
N THR A 313 -12.70 19.47 -17.68
CA THR A 313 -12.98 19.91 -16.31
C THR A 313 -11.84 19.47 -15.41
N GLU A 314 -11.58 20.23 -14.35
CA GLU A 314 -10.66 19.83 -13.30
C GLU A 314 -11.30 18.72 -12.44
N TYR A 315 -10.54 17.68 -12.08
CA TYR A 315 -10.92 16.85 -10.96
C TYR A 315 -10.56 17.59 -9.68
N ILE A 316 -11.58 18.16 -9.03
CA ILE A 316 -11.48 18.66 -7.68
C ILE A 316 -11.64 17.43 -6.77
N PRO A 317 -10.63 17.07 -5.95
CA PRO A 317 -10.79 16.01 -4.97
C PRO A 317 -12.01 16.22 -4.10
N ASN A 318 -12.70 15.13 -3.75
CA ASN A 318 -13.78 15.20 -2.79
C ASN A 318 -13.22 15.57 -1.42
N ASN A 319 -13.17 16.88 -1.16
CA ASN A 319 -13.36 17.43 0.17
C ASN A 319 -14.75 16.98 0.66
N SER A 320 -14.89 15.71 1.05
CA SER A 320 -16.04 15.24 1.81
C SER A 320 -16.19 16.19 2.98
N GLY A 321 -17.26 16.98 2.97
CA GLY A 321 -17.34 18.19 3.78
C GLY A 321 -16.99 17.88 5.23
N ALA A 322 -16.01 18.62 5.77
CA ALA A 322 -15.33 18.30 7.03
C ALA A 322 -16.33 17.69 8.03
N PRO A 323 -16.13 16.44 8.50
CA PRO A 323 -17.16 15.66 9.15
C PRO A 323 -17.85 16.50 10.21
N ILE A 324 -19.19 16.50 10.25
CA ILE A 324 -19.98 17.43 11.07
C ILE A 324 -19.50 17.35 12.52
N VAL A 325 -18.57 18.23 12.89
CA VAL A 325 -17.94 18.21 14.20
C VAL A 325 -19.05 18.53 15.18
N PRO A 326 -19.36 17.65 16.14
CA PRO A 326 -20.49 17.89 17.03
C PRO A 326 -20.28 19.21 17.77
N THR A 327 -21.07 20.20 17.38
CA THR A 327 -21.10 21.55 17.95
C THR A 327 -21.83 21.57 19.29
N SER A 328 -22.35 20.41 19.71
CA SER A 328 -22.77 20.15 21.08
C SER A 328 -21.58 20.32 22.04
N THR A 329 -21.85 21.07 23.10
CA THR A 329 -20.88 21.40 24.14
C THR A 329 -21.36 20.82 25.45
N VAL A 330 -20.45 20.22 26.22
CA VAL A 330 -20.73 19.83 27.61
C VAL A 330 -20.63 21.05 28.52
N ALA A 331 -21.33 20.99 29.65
CA ALA A 331 -21.06 21.89 30.75
C ALA A 331 -19.63 21.69 31.25
N ALA A 332 -18.97 22.77 31.62
CA ALA A 332 -17.66 22.76 32.27
C ALA A 332 -17.72 21.90 33.55
N PRO A 333 -16.96 20.78 33.69
CA PRO A 333 -16.80 20.12 34.99
C PRO A 333 -16.20 21.06 36.05
N SER A 334 -16.60 20.83 37.30
CA SER A 334 -16.27 21.67 38.46
C SER A 334 -15.12 21.07 39.28
N ALA A 335 -13.90 21.54 39.05
CA ALA A 335 -12.71 21.08 39.75
C ALA A 335 -12.60 21.59 41.20
N THR A 336 -12.11 20.72 42.10
CA THR A 336 -11.68 21.08 43.46
C THR A 336 -10.15 21.11 43.61
N ALA A 337 -9.45 20.18 42.94
CA ALA A 337 -8.00 20.00 42.96
C ALA A 337 -7.20 21.25 42.55
N SER A 338 -6.08 21.52 43.24
CA SER A 338 -5.15 22.63 42.94
C SER A 338 -4.52 22.50 41.55
N THR A 339 -4.18 23.63 40.92
CA THR A 339 -3.43 23.64 39.64
C THR A 339 -2.11 22.87 39.78
N LEU A 340 -1.81 22.00 38.81
CA LEU A 340 -0.56 21.24 38.73
C LEU A 340 0.23 21.67 37.49
N VAL A 341 1.36 22.34 37.65
CA VAL A 341 2.23 22.70 36.52
C VAL A 341 3.11 21.50 36.19
N ILE A 342 2.92 20.91 35.00
CA ILE A 342 3.65 19.73 34.54
C ILE A 342 4.92 20.18 33.83
N ASP A 343 4.79 21.03 32.82
CA ASP A 343 5.90 21.45 31.96
C ASP A 343 5.92 22.97 31.75
N THR A 344 7.13 23.50 31.69
CA THR A 344 7.46 24.92 31.44
C THR A 344 8.64 25.05 30.48
N PHE A 345 9.22 23.93 30.02
CA PHE A 345 10.34 23.89 29.07
C PHE A 345 11.53 24.77 29.48
N GLY A 346 11.77 24.89 30.79
CA GLY A 346 12.91 25.60 31.39
C GLY A 346 14.19 24.75 31.49
N ASN A 347 14.06 23.44 31.29
CA ASN A 347 15.12 22.46 31.08
C ASN A 347 14.79 21.67 29.78
N GLN A 348 15.76 20.93 29.24
CA GLN A 348 15.64 20.11 28.03
C GLN A 348 15.51 18.60 28.31
N GLU A 349 15.91 18.16 29.51
CA GLU A 349 15.95 16.75 29.93
C GLU A 349 14.82 16.39 30.91
N SER A 350 14.24 17.39 31.59
CA SER A 350 13.23 17.19 32.63
C SER A 350 12.17 18.29 32.65
N ASN A 351 10.91 17.92 32.87
CA ASN A 351 9.81 18.88 33.04
C ASN A 351 9.82 19.56 34.43
N THR A 352 8.79 20.36 34.72
CA THR A 352 8.67 21.13 35.99
C THR A 352 8.49 20.24 37.22
N LEU A 353 8.06 18.99 37.05
CA LEU A 353 7.94 18.00 38.12
C LEU A 353 9.28 17.29 38.41
N GLY A 354 10.28 17.47 37.55
CA GLY A 354 11.58 16.78 37.62
C GLY A 354 11.58 15.39 36.98
N ASN A 355 10.50 14.98 36.31
CA ASN A 355 10.46 13.74 35.53
C ASN A 355 10.95 13.99 34.10
N TRP A 356 11.24 12.91 33.36
CA TRP A 356 11.69 13.01 31.98
C TRP A 356 10.66 13.66 31.05
N HIS A 357 11.17 14.43 30.09
CA HIS A 357 10.45 14.82 28.89
C HIS A 357 11.39 14.71 27.68
N GLY A 358 10.84 14.55 26.48
CA GLY A 358 11.67 14.31 25.30
C GLY A 358 10.85 13.85 24.11
N ALA A 359 11.53 13.57 23.01
CA ALA A 359 10.92 13.15 21.75
C ALA A 359 11.55 11.88 21.21
N ASP A 360 10.83 11.21 20.31
CA ASP A 360 11.38 10.13 19.50
C ASP A 360 12.55 10.60 18.62
N GLU A 361 13.45 9.68 18.31
CA GLU A 361 14.61 9.94 17.45
C GLU A 361 14.15 10.35 16.03
N GLY A 362 14.68 11.49 15.55
CA GLY A 362 14.29 12.10 14.27
C GLY A 362 13.43 13.37 14.40
N MET A 363 12.79 13.64 15.54
CA MET A 363 12.00 14.87 15.72
C MET A 363 12.87 16.14 15.74
N VAL A 364 12.46 17.18 15.01
CA VAL A 364 13.15 18.48 15.00
C VAL A 364 12.69 19.34 16.19
N LEU A 365 13.41 19.24 17.30
CA LEU A 365 13.22 20.08 18.49
C LEU A 365 14.08 21.36 18.45
N LYS A 366 13.51 22.49 18.86
CA LYS A 366 14.19 23.78 19.01
C LYS A 366 13.82 24.40 20.36
N TRP A 367 14.71 24.21 21.34
CA TRP A 367 14.56 24.75 22.70
C TRP A 367 14.82 26.26 22.76
N GLY A 368 14.13 26.94 23.67
CA GLY A 368 14.38 28.33 24.04
C GLY A 368 14.06 28.58 25.51
N ALA A 369 14.27 29.81 25.98
CA ALA A 369 13.99 30.15 27.38
C ALA A 369 12.49 29.94 27.72
N ASN A 370 12.22 28.92 28.54
CA ASN A 370 10.88 28.47 28.94
C ASN A 370 9.94 28.18 27.75
N LYS A 371 10.48 27.55 26.68
CA LYS A 371 9.68 27.11 25.53
C LYS A 371 10.35 26.00 24.72
N LEU A 372 9.52 25.19 24.08
CA LEU A 372 9.92 24.19 23.10
C LEU A 372 9.17 24.43 21.78
N THR A 373 9.90 24.60 20.68
CA THR A 373 9.32 24.50 19.32
C THR A 373 9.55 23.10 18.76
N ILE A 374 8.47 22.41 18.44
CA ILE A 374 8.46 21.09 17.78
C ILE A 374 8.13 21.29 16.31
N GLN A 375 8.85 20.59 15.44
CA GLN A 375 8.51 20.45 14.02
C GLN A 375 8.62 18.98 13.61
N SER A 376 7.50 18.39 13.19
CA SER A 376 7.41 17.05 12.60
C SER A 376 6.37 17.06 11.49
N ASN A 377 6.52 16.17 10.52
CA ASN A 377 5.52 15.84 9.50
C ASN A 377 5.30 14.33 9.38
N ASP A 378 5.85 13.55 10.31
CA ASP A 378 5.52 12.13 10.47
C ASP A 378 4.58 11.98 11.68
N ALA A 379 3.60 11.08 11.52
CA ALA A 379 2.56 10.82 12.50
C ALA A 379 2.96 9.73 13.51
N ASP A 380 4.02 8.96 13.26
CA ASP A 380 4.56 8.01 14.25
C ASP A 380 5.06 8.77 15.49
N TYR A 381 5.86 9.81 15.24
CA TYR A 381 6.62 10.52 16.25
C TYR A 381 5.77 11.26 17.30
N ALA A 382 6.29 11.25 18.52
CA ALA A 382 5.73 11.82 19.73
C ALA A 382 6.75 12.64 20.53
N PHE A 383 6.27 13.69 21.20
CA PHE A 383 6.92 14.32 22.34
C PHE A 383 6.18 13.96 23.62
N TYR A 384 6.90 13.48 24.62
CA TYR A 384 6.38 13.01 25.90
C TYR A 384 6.74 13.95 27.04
N THR A 385 5.87 14.06 28.04
CA THR A 385 6.18 14.69 29.33
C THR A 385 5.59 13.87 30.48
N GLN A 386 6.44 13.35 31.37
CA GLN A 386 6.05 12.37 32.40
C GLN A 386 5.49 13.01 33.68
N LEU A 387 4.48 12.38 34.26
CA LEU A 387 3.92 12.70 35.57
C LEU A 387 4.66 11.99 36.70
N SER A 388 5.24 10.82 36.40
CA SER A 388 6.09 10.00 37.27
C SER A 388 6.85 8.98 36.41
N GLY A 389 7.97 8.45 36.92
CA GLY A 389 8.66 7.27 36.36
C GLY A 389 7.98 5.93 36.71
N THR A 390 6.71 5.96 37.13
CA THR A 390 5.85 4.83 37.47
C THR A 390 4.39 5.33 37.45
N CYS A 391 3.43 4.59 38.01
CA CYS A 391 2.05 5.07 38.16
C CYS A 391 1.96 6.38 38.96
N SER A 392 1.22 7.35 38.41
CA SER A 392 0.69 8.51 39.14
C SER A 392 -0.83 8.43 39.21
N ASP A 393 -1.41 8.69 40.39
CA ASP A 393 -2.86 8.82 40.54
C ASP A 393 -3.31 10.24 40.16
N MET A 394 -4.09 10.31 39.08
CA MET A 394 -4.70 11.52 38.55
C MET A 394 -6.22 11.52 38.66
N THR A 395 -6.84 10.58 39.40
CA THR A 395 -8.30 10.52 39.60
C THR A 395 -8.85 11.79 40.26
N MET A 396 -8.12 12.41 41.19
CA MET A 396 -8.50 13.68 41.81
C MET A 396 -8.65 14.84 40.81
N TYR A 397 -8.10 14.70 39.60
CA TYR A 397 -8.17 15.69 38.54
C TYR A 397 -9.29 15.43 37.52
N ASP A 398 -10.13 14.39 37.64
CA ASP A 398 -11.19 14.09 36.65
C ASP A 398 -12.12 15.28 36.36
N GLY A 399 -12.41 16.11 37.37
CA GLY A 399 -13.20 17.34 37.22
C GLY A 399 -12.44 18.56 36.67
N SER A 400 -11.17 18.40 36.30
CA SER A 400 -10.22 19.47 35.89
C SER A 400 -9.91 19.39 34.38
N TYR A 401 -9.02 20.26 33.89
CA TYR A 401 -8.64 20.31 32.49
C TYR A 401 -7.12 20.25 32.33
N LEU A 402 -6.63 19.43 31.40
CA LEU A 402 -5.33 19.65 30.80
C LEU A 402 -5.35 20.99 30.05
N HIS A 403 -4.38 21.84 30.33
CA HIS A 403 -4.12 23.10 29.66
C HIS A 403 -2.74 23.05 28.99
N ILE A 404 -2.68 23.40 27.70
CA ILE A 404 -1.42 23.58 26.96
C ILE A 404 -1.41 24.98 26.35
N ALA A 405 -0.44 25.81 26.76
CA ALA A 405 -0.22 27.14 26.20
C ALA A 405 0.74 27.04 25.00
N TYR A 406 0.27 27.41 23.81
CA TYR A 406 0.93 27.16 22.54
C TYR A 406 0.83 28.34 21.55
N THR A 407 1.64 28.30 20.49
CA THR A 407 1.49 29.12 19.28
C THR A 407 1.89 28.31 18.05
N GLY A 408 1.35 28.64 16.88
CA GLY A 408 1.61 27.92 15.63
C GLY A 408 0.57 26.82 15.38
N SER A 409 1.02 25.64 14.97
CA SER A 409 0.15 24.51 14.62
C SER A 409 -0.61 23.91 15.80
N ASN A 410 -1.82 23.44 15.55
CA ASN A 410 -2.60 22.55 16.42
C ASN A 410 -2.94 21.20 15.74
N ALA A 411 -2.24 20.87 14.66
CA ALA A 411 -2.44 19.68 13.83
C ALA A 411 -1.72 18.44 14.41
N PHE A 412 -2.11 18.05 15.63
CA PHE A 412 -1.56 16.90 16.34
C PHE A 412 -2.59 16.26 17.30
N THR A 413 -2.28 15.05 17.74
CA THR A 413 -2.98 14.30 18.78
C THR A 413 -2.35 14.56 20.15
N ILE A 414 -3.18 14.70 21.18
CA ILE A 414 -2.77 14.67 22.58
C ILE A 414 -3.30 13.37 23.20
N ALA A 415 -2.41 12.56 23.75
CA ALA A 415 -2.74 11.32 24.45
C ALA A 415 -2.36 11.39 25.93
N LEU A 416 -3.12 10.66 26.76
CA LEU A 416 -2.78 10.41 28.18
C LEU A 416 -2.51 8.91 28.35
N GLN A 417 -1.29 8.58 28.77
CA GLN A 417 -0.78 7.21 28.81
C GLN A 417 -1.05 6.50 30.14
N GLN A 418 -1.37 5.20 30.05
CA GLN A 418 -1.69 4.35 31.19
C GLN A 418 -0.61 3.27 31.40
N HIS A 419 -0.20 3.07 32.65
CA HIS A 419 0.69 2.00 33.06
C HIS A 419 -0.04 0.64 33.16
N ASN A 420 0.72 -0.44 32.97
CA ASN A 420 0.33 -1.80 33.34
C ASN A 420 -0.08 -1.95 34.82
N SER A 421 -0.63 -3.10 35.18
CA SER A 421 -1.19 -3.36 36.53
C SER A 421 -0.14 -3.51 37.63
N ALA A 422 1.13 -3.69 37.25
CA ALA A 422 2.26 -3.77 38.18
C ALA A 422 2.91 -2.40 38.46
N CYS A 423 2.63 -1.37 37.65
CA CYS A 423 3.33 -0.08 37.68
C CYS A 423 4.85 -0.21 37.41
N ASP A 424 5.25 -1.20 36.60
CA ASP A 424 6.62 -1.62 36.33
C ASP A 424 6.89 -1.64 34.81
N GLU A 425 7.80 -0.79 34.31
CA GLU A 425 8.08 -0.65 32.87
C GLU A 425 8.74 -1.88 32.24
N THR A 426 9.27 -2.80 33.04
CA THR A 426 9.86 -4.06 32.55
C THR A 426 8.80 -5.09 32.14
N ILE A 427 7.52 -4.85 32.46
CA ILE A 427 6.40 -5.75 32.19
C ILE A 427 5.56 -5.25 31.01
N ALA A 428 5.44 -6.08 29.98
CA ALA A 428 4.65 -5.80 28.79
C ALA A 428 3.14 -6.09 29.04
N PRO A 429 2.21 -5.31 28.45
CA PRO A 429 2.45 -4.10 27.65
C PRO A 429 2.88 -2.89 28.50
N TYR A 430 3.85 -2.13 28.00
CA TYR A 430 4.22 -0.83 28.57
C TYR A 430 4.40 0.21 27.44
N PRO A 431 3.64 1.32 27.43
CA PRO A 431 2.40 1.55 28.20
C PRO A 431 1.34 0.46 27.98
N GLU A 432 0.37 0.32 28.88
CA GLU A 432 -0.72 -0.68 28.72
C GLU A 432 -1.69 -0.29 27.60
N THR A 433 -2.01 1.02 27.54
CA THR A 433 -2.85 1.65 26.54
C THR A 433 -2.76 3.18 26.70
N TRP A 434 -3.38 3.92 25.79
CA TRP A 434 -3.66 5.34 25.93
C TRP A 434 -4.90 5.74 25.14
N ASP A 435 -5.51 6.83 25.56
CA ASP A 435 -6.63 7.48 24.86
C ASP A 435 -6.17 8.81 24.26
N SER A 436 -6.69 9.12 23.07
CA SER A 436 -6.13 10.07 22.10
C SER A 436 -7.19 11.09 21.65
N LEU A 437 -6.89 12.39 21.79
CA LEU A 437 -7.80 13.49 21.47
C LEU A 437 -7.13 14.50 20.52
N GLU A 438 -7.86 14.94 19.50
CA GLU A 438 -7.33 15.90 18.50
C GLU A 438 -7.19 17.28 19.12
N ALA A 439 -5.97 17.83 19.14
CA ALA A 439 -5.67 19.12 19.75
C ALA A 439 -6.52 20.26 19.16
N ALA A 440 -6.68 20.29 17.83
CA ALA A 440 -7.47 21.29 17.11
C ALA A 440 -8.93 21.41 17.58
N ARG A 441 -9.56 20.34 18.08
CA ARG A 441 -10.94 20.39 18.61
C ARG A 441 -11.05 21.16 19.92
N TYR A 442 -9.99 21.16 20.72
CA TYR A 442 -9.93 21.74 22.07
C TYR A 442 -9.14 23.07 22.10
N ALA A 443 -8.77 23.60 20.94
CA ALA A 443 -7.86 24.75 20.80
C ALA A 443 -8.57 26.11 20.69
N THR A 444 -7.98 27.13 21.30
CA THR A 444 -8.08 28.55 20.94
C THR A 444 -6.92 28.91 20.00
N ALA A 445 -6.69 30.20 19.74
CA ALA A 445 -5.50 30.66 19.01
C ALA A 445 -4.18 30.57 19.82
N THR A 446 -4.25 30.30 21.13
CA THR A 446 -3.12 30.38 22.07
C THR A 446 -3.09 29.28 23.14
N ASP A 447 -4.19 28.55 23.33
CA ASP A 447 -4.41 27.66 24.47
C ASP A 447 -5.18 26.42 24.01
N ILE A 448 -4.92 25.25 24.60
CA ILE A 448 -5.72 24.03 24.41
C ILE A 448 -6.28 23.61 25.76
N TYR A 449 -7.58 23.34 25.86
CA TYR A 449 -8.25 22.94 27.11
C TYR A 449 -9.03 21.63 26.95
N ILE A 450 -8.46 20.52 27.44
CA ILE A 450 -9.07 19.19 27.40
C ILE A 450 -9.55 18.80 28.80
N PRO A 451 -10.86 18.54 29.03
CA PRO A 451 -11.34 17.96 30.28
C PRO A 451 -10.66 16.62 30.56
N MET A 452 -10.14 16.44 31.77
CA MET A 452 -9.42 15.21 32.15
C MET A 452 -10.30 13.97 31.99
N ASN A 453 -11.58 14.07 32.35
CA ASN A 453 -12.56 12.98 32.16
C ASN A 453 -12.84 12.60 30.70
N HIS A 454 -12.33 13.31 29.69
CA HIS A 454 -12.38 12.85 28.30
C HIS A 454 -11.35 11.76 27.97
N PHE A 455 -10.31 11.59 28.78
CA PHE A 455 -9.37 10.47 28.63
C PHE A 455 -9.93 9.21 29.32
N ASN A 456 -10.33 8.22 28.52
CA ASN A 456 -10.88 6.93 28.94
C ASN A 456 -9.76 5.95 29.32
N ILE A 457 -8.94 6.32 30.31
CA ILE A 457 -7.97 5.43 30.94
C ILE A 457 -8.24 5.28 32.44
N ASN A 458 -7.67 4.26 33.06
CA ASN A 458 -7.52 4.17 34.50
C ASN A 458 -6.50 5.23 34.97
N LYS A 459 -6.98 6.43 35.31
CA LYS A 459 -6.17 7.57 35.76
C LYS A 459 -5.46 7.34 37.09
N GLY A 460 -5.79 6.29 37.85
CA GLY A 460 -4.99 5.84 39.00
C GLY A 460 -3.61 5.32 38.62
N ARG A 461 -3.37 5.09 37.31
CA ARG A 461 -2.14 4.56 36.72
C ARG A 461 -1.65 5.42 35.56
N ALA A 462 -1.81 6.74 35.63
CA ALA A 462 -1.33 7.65 34.58
C ALA A 462 0.21 7.73 34.58
N ILE A 463 0.85 7.67 33.41
CA ILE A 463 2.31 7.81 33.24
C ILE A 463 2.67 9.25 32.88
N GLY A 464 2.03 9.78 31.84
CA GLY A 464 2.48 10.98 31.13
C GLY A 464 1.53 11.39 30.02
N PHE A 465 1.76 12.58 29.47
CA PHE A 465 1.09 13.05 28.26
C PHE A 465 2.03 12.94 27.07
N ALA A 466 1.47 12.54 25.91
CA ALA A 466 2.17 12.53 24.63
C ALA A 466 1.50 13.47 23.64
N LEU A 467 2.28 14.31 22.97
CA LEU A 467 1.88 15.11 21.82
C LEU A 467 2.45 14.40 20.59
N LYS A 468 1.60 13.74 19.80
CA LYS A 468 2.00 12.83 18.72
C LYS A 468 1.10 12.94 17.49
N GLY A 469 1.32 12.15 16.44
CA GLY A 469 0.42 12.15 15.29
C GLY A 469 0.42 13.49 14.56
N PHE A 470 1.61 14.03 14.27
CA PHE A 470 1.78 15.32 13.62
C PHE A 470 1.48 15.21 12.13
N TYR A 471 0.30 15.69 11.72
CA TYR A 471 -0.19 15.56 10.35
C TYR A 471 0.03 16.81 9.47
N LYS A 472 0.82 17.78 9.94
CA LYS A 472 1.31 18.93 9.16
C LYS A 472 2.71 19.35 9.60
N ALA A 473 3.56 19.70 8.63
CA ALA A 473 4.92 20.22 8.84
C ALA A 473 4.99 21.63 9.50
N ASP A 474 3.83 22.25 9.77
CA ASP A 474 3.72 23.54 10.45
C ASP A 474 4.18 23.39 11.92
N PRO A 475 5.16 24.19 12.39
CA PRO A 475 5.69 24.02 13.74
C PRO A 475 4.70 24.45 14.81
N VAL A 476 4.77 23.78 15.98
CA VAL A 476 4.10 24.19 17.21
C VAL A 476 5.14 24.68 18.22
N THR A 477 4.88 25.79 18.91
CA THR A 477 5.72 26.28 20.01
C THR A 477 4.94 26.25 21.31
N LEU A 478 5.35 25.36 22.21
CA LEU A 478 4.80 25.15 23.53
C LEU A 478 5.52 26.04 24.55
N THR A 479 4.77 26.57 25.52
CA THR A 479 5.31 27.41 26.61
C THR A 479 4.90 26.92 27.99
N LYS A 480 3.80 26.16 28.11
CA LYS A 480 3.42 25.46 29.34
C LYS A 480 2.51 24.26 29.07
N ILE A 481 2.62 23.23 29.91
CA ILE A 481 1.63 22.17 30.09
C ILE A 481 1.25 22.13 31.58
N GLU A 482 -0.03 22.21 31.93
CA GLU A 482 -0.51 22.18 33.32
C GLU A 482 -1.93 21.61 33.43
N ILE A 483 -2.36 21.19 34.62
CA ILE A 483 -3.77 20.87 34.90
C ILE A 483 -4.40 22.05 35.64
N VAL A 484 -5.51 22.60 35.11
CA VAL A 484 -6.22 23.78 35.66
C VAL A 484 -7.63 23.45 36.14
N LYS A 485 -8.13 24.28 37.08
CA LYS A 485 -9.49 24.16 37.63
C LYS A 485 -10.63 24.54 36.68
N SER A 486 -10.36 25.38 35.69
CA SER A 486 -11.40 26.08 34.93
C SER A 486 -10.87 26.62 33.61
N VAL A 487 -11.72 26.62 32.59
CA VAL A 487 -11.48 27.24 31.29
C VAL A 487 -11.97 28.71 31.27
N PRO A 488 -11.51 29.55 30.30
CA PRO A 488 -12.07 30.88 30.07
C PRO A 488 -13.60 30.84 29.85
N ALA A 489 -14.33 31.83 30.36
CA ALA A 489 -15.81 31.81 30.36
C ALA A 489 -16.45 31.82 28.95
N ASN A 490 -15.70 32.24 27.93
CA ASN A 490 -16.08 32.19 26.51
C ASN A 490 -15.69 30.87 25.83
N PHE A 491 -14.81 30.05 26.41
CA PHE A 491 -14.43 28.76 25.86
C PHE A 491 -15.62 27.81 25.82
N LYS A 492 -15.64 26.94 24.82
CA LYS A 492 -16.72 25.98 24.56
C LYS A 492 -16.11 24.58 24.49
N VAL A 493 -16.24 23.86 25.60
CA VAL A 493 -15.78 22.48 25.71
C VAL A 493 -16.60 21.62 24.75
N PRO A 494 -16.02 21.06 23.67
CA PRO A 494 -16.75 20.22 22.73
C PRO A 494 -16.98 18.85 23.37
N ASN A 495 -18.07 18.17 22.99
CA ASN A 495 -18.27 16.78 23.38
C ASN A 495 -17.07 15.91 22.96
N LYS A 496 -16.72 14.92 23.79
CA LYS A 496 -15.87 13.81 23.33
C LYS A 496 -16.57 13.07 22.18
N LEU A 497 -15.80 12.62 21.20
CA LEU A 497 -16.26 11.75 20.13
C LEU A 497 -16.09 10.26 20.52
N PRO A 498 -16.95 9.36 20.01
CA PRO A 498 -16.63 7.94 19.93
C PRO A 498 -15.28 7.74 19.22
N SER A 499 -14.50 6.76 19.68
CA SER A 499 -13.09 6.62 19.33
C SER A 499 -12.63 5.20 19.61
N GLY A 500 -11.85 4.62 18.71
CA GLY A 500 -11.40 3.24 18.86
C GLY A 500 -10.56 2.99 20.12
N ASN A 501 -10.86 1.88 20.79
CA ASN A 501 -10.15 1.35 21.95
C ASN A 501 -8.81 0.75 21.51
N LEU A 502 -7.70 1.34 21.97
CA LEU A 502 -6.35 0.88 21.65
C LEU A 502 -5.92 -0.25 22.58
N ILE A 503 -5.53 -1.39 22.00
CA ILE A 503 -5.13 -2.58 22.72
C ILE A 503 -3.74 -3.05 22.31
N PHE A 504 -2.92 -3.36 23.32
CA PHE A 504 -1.59 -3.96 23.15
C PHE A 504 -1.53 -5.40 23.70
N ALA A 505 -2.54 -5.84 24.45
CA ALA A 505 -2.58 -7.15 25.10
C ALA A 505 -4.01 -7.67 25.22
N CYS A 506 -4.14 -8.99 25.37
CA CYS A 506 -5.43 -9.64 25.55
C CYS A 506 -6.05 -9.37 26.92
N LYS A 507 -7.35 -9.04 26.93
CA LYS A 507 -8.17 -8.83 28.13
C LYS A 507 -8.47 -10.15 28.86
N ARG A 508 -8.65 -11.25 28.14
CA ARG A 508 -8.92 -12.59 28.73
C ARG A 508 -7.68 -13.10 29.49
N PRO A 509 -7.78 -13.46 30.77
CA PRO A 509 -6.68 -14.08 31.51
C PRO A 509 -6.14 -15.36 30.84
N ASN A 510 -4.84 -15.62 31.00
CA ASN A 510 -4.14 -16.80 30.46
C ASN A 510 -4.29 -17.01 28.94
N SER A 511 -4.51 -15.94 28.16
CA SER A 511 -4.61 -16.01 26.70
C SER A 511 -3.36 -15.46 25.99
N PHE A 512 -3.18 -15.89 24.74
CA PHE A 512 -2.16 -15.43 23.80
C PHE A 512 -2.77 -15.39 22.39
N ALA A 513 -2.49 -14.36 21.60
CA ALA A 513 -3.06 -14.20 20.27
C ALA A 513 -2.00 -13.91 19.21
N PHE A 514 -2.02 -14.69 18.13
CA PHE A 514 -1.30 -14.36 16.90
C PHE A 514 -2.21 -13.48 16.03
N ALA A 515 -1.81 -12.22 15.88
CA ALA A 515 -2.39 -11.27 14.94
C ALA A 515 -1.37 -11.04 13.81
N ILE A 516 -1.71 -11.52 12.62
CA ILE A 516 -0.82 -11.66 11.47
C ILE A 516 -1.27 -10.68 10.39
N ASP A 517 -0.34 -9.91 9.84
CA ASP A 517 -0.62 -8.80 8.94
C ASP A 517 -0.12 -9.07 7.52
N ASP A 518 -0.64 -8.28 6.58
CA ASP A 518 -0.35 -8.34 5.13
C ASP A 518 -0.41 -9.77 4.57
N GLY A 519 0.54 -10.16 3.70
CA GLY A 519 0.66 -11.55 3.26
C GLY A 519 1.08 -11.78 1.82
N SER A 520 2.03 -12.68 1.62
CA SER A 520 2.31 -13.28 0.32
C SER A 520 1.38 -14.48 0.07
N PRO A 521 0.70 -14.56 -1.09
CA PRO A 521 -0.09 -15.73 -1.48
C PRO A 521 0.72 -17.02 -1.56
N GLU A 522 2.02 -16.90 -1.82
CA GLU A 522 2.99 -18.00 -1.93
C GLU A 522 3.14 -18.76 -0.62
N TYR A 523 3.31 -18.03 0.49
CA TYR A 523 3.55 -18.61 1.82
C TYR A 523 2.25 -18.93 2.59
N ALA A 524 1.11 -18.44 2.12
CA ALA A 524 -0.20 -18.62 2.77
C ALA A 524 -0.54 -20.08 3.09
N GLN A 525 -0.22 -21.02 2.19
CA GLN A 525 -0.50 -22.45 2.37
C GLN A 525 0.43 -23.10 3.40
N GLU A 526 1.69 -22.67 3.49
CA GLU A 526 2.60 -23.15 4.55
C GLU A 526 2.15 -22.62 5.92
N VAL A 527 1.80 -21.33 6.02
CA VAL A 527 1.21 -20.73 7.24
C VAL A 527 -0.04 -21.49 7.68
N LEU A 528 -0.96 -21.77 6.74
CA LEU A 528 -2.18 -22.56 7.01
C LEU A 528 -1.87 -23.99 7.47
N SER A 529 -0.83 -24.65 6.94
CA SER A 529 -0.41 -25.98 7.42
C SER A 529 0.18 -25.89 8.83
N ILE A 530 1.10 -24.96 9.08
CA ILE A 530 1.76 -24.79 10.39
C ILE A 530 0.74 -24.52 11.50
N ILE A 531 -0.17 -23.56 11.32
CA ILE A 531 -1.17 -23.22 12.37
C ILE A 531 -2.21 -24.31 12.59
N LYS A 532 -2.44 -25.17 11.58
CA LYS A 532 -3.33 -26.34 11.64
C LYS A 532 -2.67 -27.53 12.33
N GLU A 533 -1.40 -27.82 12.02
CA GLU A 533 -0.58 -28.84 12.69
C GLU A 533 -0.35 -28.49 14.17
N GLU A 534 -0.04 -27.23 14.45
CA GLU A 534 0.05 -26.71 15.81
C GLU A 534 -1.33 -26.53 16.48
N ASN A 535 -2.44 -26.74 15.76
CA ASN A 535 -3.82 -26.67 16.27
C ASN A 535 -4.13 -25.35 17.02
N ILE A 536 -3.94 -24.21 16.34
CA ILE A 536 -4.27 -22.87 16.87
C ILE A 536 -5.24 -22.12 15.96
N LYS A 537 -5.78 -21.00 16.46
CA LYS A 537 -6.52 -20.02 15.66
C LYS A 537 -5.89 -18.64 15.76
N ALA A 538 -5.21 -18.21 14.70
CA ALA A 538 -4.76 -16.83 14.52
C ALA A 538 -5.89 -15.90 14.05
N THR A 539 -5.60 -14.59 14.09
CA THR A 539 -6.33 -13.50 13.41
C THR A 539 -5.46 -12.98 12.28
N PHE A 540 -6.05 -12.69 11.12
CA PHE A 540 -5.35 -12.10 9.98
C PHE A 540 -5.93 -10.72 9.66
N PHE A 541 -5.08 -9.72 9.49
CA PHE A 541 -5.44 -8.38 9.06
C PHE A 541 -5.19 -8.26 7.55
N THR A 542 -6.21 -7.85 6.79
CA THR A 542 -6.16 -7.85 5.32
C THR A 542 -6.20 -6.43 4.75
N VAL A 543 -5.39 -6.18 3.72
CA VAL A 543 -5.39 -4.92 2.97
C VAL A 543 -6.38 -5.02 1.81
N GLY A 544 -7.33 -4.09 1.74
CA GLY A 544 -8.49 -4.23 0.86
C GLY A 544 -8.21 -4.16 -0.65
N ALA A 545 -7.19 -3.42 -1.11
CA ALA A 545 -6.84 -3.34 -2.53
C ALA A 545 -6.33 -4.67 -3.11
N PRO A 546 -5.26 -5.31 -2.59
CA PRO A 546 -4.77 -6.58 -3.12
C PRO A 546 -5.74 -7.75 -2.87
N LEU A 547 -6.69 -7.62 -1.93
CA LEU A 547 -7.79 -8.56 -1.75
C LEU A 547 -8.78 -8.57 -2.95
N LEU A 548 -8.90 -7.45 -3.67
CA LEU A 548 -9.76 -7.32 -4.86
C LEU A 548 -9.07 -7.70 -6.18
N ASP A 549 -7.74 -7.60 -6.26
CA ASP A 549 -6.98 -7.97 -7.45
C ASP A 549 -6.97 -9.50 -7.65
N PRO A 550 -7.55 -10.04 -8.75
CA PRO A 550 -7.58 -11.48 -8.98
C PRO A 550 -6.21 -12.12 -9.18
N SER A 551 -5.18 -11.35 -9.57
CA SER A 551 -3.83 -11.85 -9.81
C SER A 551 -3.11 -12.24 -8.51
N THR A 552 -3.50 -11.65 -7.37
CA THR A 552 -2.91 -11.97 -6.07
C THR A 552 -3.41 -13.30 -5.51
N ASN A 553 -4.56 -13.82 -5.96
CA ASN A 553 -5.22 -14.99 -5.35
C ASN A 553 -5.57 -14.84 -3.83
N LEU A 554 -5.30 -13.68 -3.19
CA LEU A 554 -5.57 -13.46 -1.75
C LEU A 554 -7.06 -13.63 -1.41
N SER A 555 -7.95 -13.28 -2.34
CA SER A 555 -9.39 -13.53 -2.26
C SER A 555 -9.74 -14.99 -1.89
N ASN A 556 -9.01 -15.96 -2.44
CA ASN A 556 -9.19 -17.38 -2.10
C ASN A 556 -8.52 -17.73 -0.76
N VAL A 557 -7.31 -17.23 -0.51
CA VAL A 557 -6.54 -17.44 0.74
C VAL A 557 -7.34 -17.01 1.96
N TYR A 558 -7.84 -15.77 1.99
CA TYR A 558 -8.63 -15.25 3.11
C TYR A 558 -9.99 -15.96 3.23
N ASN A 559 -10.58 -16.43 2.13
CA ASN A 559 -11.77 -17.28 2.18
C ASN A 559 -11.48 -18.66 2.79
N GLU A 560 -10.30 -19.24 2.57
CA GLU A 560 -9.87 -20.49 3.21
C GLU A 560 -9.58 -20.27 4.70
N MET A 561 -8.81 -19.24 5.07
CA MET A 561 -8.54 -18.86 6.47
C MET A 561 -9.85 -18.69 7.26
N LEU A 562 -10.81 -17.94 6.73
CA LEU A 562 -12.13 -17.76 7.33
C LEU A 562 -12.90 -19.09 7.45
N SER A 563 -12.82 -19.96 6.44
CA SER A 563 -13.46 -21.28 6.46
C SER A 563 -12.83 -22.25 7.46
N ALA A 564 -11.53 -22.12 7.71
CA ALA A 564 -10.79 -22.84 8.75
C ALA A 564 -11.04 -22.25 10.17
N GLY A 565 -11.86 -21.20 10.30
CA GLY A 565 -12.28 -20.62 11.58
C GLY A 565 -11.36 -19.55 12.15
N HIS A 566 -10.42 -19.03 11.35
CA HIS A 566 -9.61 -17.87 11.72
C HIS A 566 -10.46 -16.59 11.70
N GLN A 567 -10.02 -15.56 12.43
CA GLN A 567 -10.64 -14.24 12.40
C GLN A 567 -10.00 -13.44 11.26
N ILE A 568 -10.80 -12.71 10.47
CA ILE A 568 -10.29 -11.71 9.53
C ILE A 568 -10.64 -10.30 10.05
N ALA A 569 -9.71 -9.37 9.92
CA ALA A 569 -9.80 -7.99 10.42
C ALA A 569 -9.27 -6.99 9.38
N LEU A 570 -9.58 -5.70 9.59
CA LEU A 570 -9.32 -4.62 8.63
C LEU A 570 -7.89 -4.09 8.74
N HIS A 571 -7.21 -3.86 7.61
CA HIS A 571 -5.86 -3.27 7.56
C HIS A 571 -5.75 -2.07 6.61
N SER A 572 -6.87 -1.41 6.30
CA SER A 572 -7.03 -0.29 5.35
C SER A 572 -6.95 -0.73 3.89
N TYR A 573 -7.25 0.18 2.96
CA TYR A 573 -7.39 -0.18 1.55
C TYR A 573 -6.05 -0.15 0.82
N THR A 574 -5.19 0.84 1.10
CA THR A 574 -3.89 1.02 0.44
C THR A 574 -2.69 1.04 1.41
N HIS A 575 -2.88 0.59 2.66
CA HIS A 575 -1.85 0.49 3.70
C HIS A 575 -1.15 1.82 4.14
N PRO A 576 -1.78 3.02 4.15
CA PRO A 576 -1.11 4.23 4.62
C PRO A 576 -0.96 4.29 6.15
N LYS A 577 0.03 5.09 6.60
CA LYS A 577 0.04 5.72 7.94
C LYS A 577 -1.24 6.54 8.15
N MET A 578 -2.28 5.95 8.74
CA MET A 578 -3.64 6.50 8.76
C MET A 578 -3.73 7.88 9.44
N GLU A 579 -3.02 8.09 10.56
CA GLU A 579 -2.99 9.40 11.22
C GLU A 579 -2.13 10.44 10.46
N GLY A 580 -1.32 10.04 9.47
CA GLY A 580 -0.56 10.95 8.61
C GLY A 580 -1.34 11.51 7.41
N LEU A 581 -2.54 10.98 7.14
CA LEU A 581 -3.35 11.38 5.98
C LEU A 581 -3.81 12.85 6.05
N PRO A 582 -3.89 13.58 4.92
CA PRO A 582 -4.00 15.04 4.92
C PRO A 582 -5.28 15.56 5.58
N ASP A 583 -6.39 14.81 5.48
CA ASP A 583 -7.68 15.17 6.04
C ASP A 583 -8.53 13.93 6.38
N TYR A 584 -9.73 14.21 6.91
CA TYR A 584 -10.70 13.19 7.28
C TYR A 584 -11.33 12.44 6.09
N ALA A 585 -11.40 13.04 4.90
CA ALA A 585 -11.96 12.40 3.71
C ALA A 585 -11.02 11.31 3.19
N ALA A 586 -9.71 11.55 3.24
CA ALA A 586 -8.69 10.54 2.94
C ALA A 586 -8.75 9.34 3.91
N ILE A 587 -8.90 9.60 5.22
CA ILE A 587 -9.05 8.55 6.24
C ILE A 587 -10.37 7.78 6.05
N ASP A 588 -11.47 8.49 5.78
CA ASP A 588 -12.77 7.88 5.50
C ASP A 588 -12.72 7.00 4.25
N TRP A 589 -12.01 7.42 3.20
CA TRP A 589 -11.90 6.65 1.96
C TRP A 589 -11.23 5.30 2.20
N GLU A 590 -10.09 5.28 2.89
CA GLU A 590 -9.36 4.05 3.26
C GLU A 590 -10.26 3.06 4.00
N TYR A 591 -10.92 3.49 5.08
CA TYR A 591 -11.82 2.61 5.83
C TYR A 591 -13.01 2.13 5.01
N ASN A 592 -13.66 3.01 4.24
CA ASN A 592 -14.86 2.63 3.49
C ASN A 592 -14.54 1.73 2.29
N GLN A 593 -13.37 1.89 1.63
CA GLN A 593 -12.97 0.98 0.56
C GLN A 593 -12.53 -0.39 1.11
N ASP A 594 -11.81 -0.44 2.23
CA ASP A 594 -11.43 -1.69 2.89
C ASP A 594 -12.66 -2.50 3.36
N ILE A 595 -13.59 -1.85 4.07
CA ILE A 595 -14.86 -2.45 4.48
C ILE A 595 -15.68 -2.93 3.28
N ALA A 596 -15.65 -2.21 2.15
CA ALA A 596 -16.32 -2.63 0.92
C ALA A 596 -15.64 -3.86 0.26
N ALA A 597 -14.31 -3.86 0.17
CA ALA A 597 -13.52 -4.97 -0.37
C ALA A 597 -13.71 -6.25 0.42
N VAL A 598 -13.52 -6.18 1.74
CA VAL A 598 -13.73 -7.28 2.68
C VAL A 598 -15.17 -7.80 2.61
N LYS A 599 -16.16 -6.92 2.53
CA LYS A 599 -17.58 -7.33 2.39
C LYS A 599 -17.91 -7.97 1.04
N GLN A 600 -17.24 -7.56 -0.04
CA GLN A 600 -17.40 -8.15 -1.37
C GLN A 600 -16.77 -9.55 -1.46
N VAL A 601 -15.57 -9.71 -0.92
CA VAL A 601 -14.76 -10.92 -1.05
C VAL A 601 -15.04 -11.95 0.05
N LEU A 602 -15.31 -11.48 1.27
CA LEU A 602 -15.55 -12.29 2.47
C LEU A 602 -16.96 -12.05 3.04
N PRO A 603 -18.06 -12.17 2.26
CA PRO A 603 -19.42 -11.86 2.75
C PRO A 603 -19.88 -12.75 3.91
N ARG A 604 -19.16 -13.85 4.21
CA ARG A 604 -19.36 -14.73 5.36
C ARG A 604 -18.80 -14.17 6.68
N LEU A 605 -17.93 -13.16 6.64
CA LEU A 605 -17.33 -12.53 7.82
C LEU A 605 -18.35 -11.69 8.60
N GLY A 606 -19.30 -11.07 7.89
CA GLY A 606 -20.19 -10.05 8.46
C GLY A 606 -19.47 -8.71 8.64
N ASN A 607 -19.93 -7.91 9.60
CA ASN A 607 -19.28 -6.66 9.97
C ASN A 607 -18.21 -6.95 11.04
N THR A 608 -16.95 -6.61 10.78
CA THR A 608 -15.89 -6.61 11.80
C THR A 608 -15.67 -5.19 12.35
N CYS A 609 -15.35 -5.10 13.65
CA CYS A 609 -14.97 -3.86 14.32
C CYS A 609 -13.50 -3.88 14.77
N TYR A 610 -12.70 -4.80 14.25
CA TYR A 610 -11.26 -4.93 14.54
C TYR A 610 -10.45 -4.38 13.38
N PHE A 611 -9.55 -3.45 13.69
CA PHE A 611 -8.65 -2.79 12.75
C PHE A 611 -7.24 -2.72 13.34
N ARG A 612 -6.21 -2.93 12.55
CA ARG A 612 -4.82 -2.59 12.89
C ARG A 612 -4.36 -1.46 11.99
N PRO A 613 -3.81 -0.35 12.52
CA PRO A 613 -3.21 0.68 11.68
C PRO A 613 -1.94 0.14 11.01
N PRO A 614 -1.76 0.34 9.70
CA PRO A 614 -0.46 0.15 9.05
C PRO A 614 0.64 0.88 9.81
N PHE A 615 1.83 0.26 9.88
CA PHE A 615 2.99 0.73 10.66
C PHE A 615 2.73 0.94 12.18
N GLY A 616 1.57 0.52 12.71
CA GLY A 616 1.16 0.80 14.09
C GLY A 616 0.73 2.25 14.35
N THR A 617 0.72 3.11 13.31
CA THR A 617 0.54 4.57 13.42
C THR A 617 -0.88 4.96 13.83
N GLU A 618 -1.08 5.27 15.11
CA GLU A 618 -2.37 5.80 15.61
C GLU A 618 -2.31 7.26 16.09
N GLY A 619 -3.50 7.87 16.05
CA GLY A 619 -3.84 9.08 16.79
C GLY A 619 -5.35 9.32 16.79
N ALA A 620 -5.76 10.49 17.22
CA ALA A 620 -7.14 10.79 17.51
C ALA A 620 -8.05 10.78 16.28
N ARG A 621 -7.56 11.24 15.11
CA ARG A 621 -8.40 11.38 13.91
C ARG A 621 -8.76 10.01 13.37
N MET A 622 -7.79 9.13 13.15
CA MET A 622 -8.06 7.80 12.62
C MET A 622 -8.91 6.94 13.57
N ARG A 623 -8.75 7.09 14.90
CA ARG A 623 -9.54 6.39 15.92
C ARG A 623 -11.01 6.82 15.93
N GLN A 624 -11.28 8.11 15.72
CA GLN A 624 -12.64 8.65 15.60
C GLN A 624 -13.29 8.32 14.24
N ARG A 625 -12.52 8.27 13.15
CA ARG A 625 -13.05 7.87 11.83
C ARG A 625 -13.38 6.38 11.75
N LEU A 626 -12.63 5.50 12.40
CA LEU A 626 -12.98 4.07 12.47
C LEU A 626 -14.33 3.86 13.16
N ALA A 627 -14.62 4.58 14.24
CA ALA A 627 -15.92 4.51 14.93
C ALA A 627 -17.08 4.88 13.98
N VAL A 628 -16.91 5.95 13.20
CA VAL A 628 -17.90 6.36 12.18
C VAL A 628 -18.02 5.35 11.03
N ALA A 629 -16.90 4.79 10.54
CA ALA A 629 -16.91 3.85 9.41
C ALA A 629 -17.46 2.45 9.77
N THR A 630 -17.18 1.96 10.98
CA THR A 630 -17.71 0.68 11.49
C THR A 630 -19.14 0.79 12.02
N GLY A 631 -19.56 1.99 12.43
CA GLY A 631 -20.82 2.21 13.15
C GLY A 631 -20.80 1.71 14.61
N SER A 632 -19.62 1.43 15.15
CA SER A 632 -19.41 1.10 16.57
C SER A 632 -18.91 2.33 17.32
N ASP A 633 -19.40 2.58 18.53
CA ASP A 633 -18.84 3.62 19.39
C ASP A 633 -17.45 3.24 19.95
N GLU A 634 -17.15 1.94 20.00
CA GLU A 634 -15.95 1.33 20.60
C GLU A 634 -15.35 0.22 19.71
N PRO A 635 -14.87 0.52 18.49
CA PRO A 635 -14.11 -0.45 17.68
C PRO A 635 -12.71 -0.67 18.27
N TYR A 636 -12.06 -1.79 17.94
CA TYR A 636 -10.72 -2.12 18.45
C TYR A 636 -9.62 -1.70 17.49
N ILE A 637 -8.64 -0.96 18.03
CA ILE A 637 -7.36 -0.62 17.40
C ILE A 637 -6.33 -1.61 17.94
N VAL A 638 -5.93 -2.57 17.12
CA VAL A 638 -5.15 -3.74 17.55
C VAL A 638 -3.68 -3.49 17.25
N ASN A 639 -2.89 -3.08 18.25
CA ASN A 639 -1.42 -3.04 18.13
C ASN A 639 -0.85 -4.38 18.70
N TRP A 640 0.32 -4.39 19.35
CA TRP A 640 1.01 -5.61 19.78
C TRP A 640 1.82 -5.41 21.07
N SER A 641 2.02 -6.49 21.83
CA SER A 641 2.95 -6.58 22.98
C SER A 641 4.07 -7.58 22.77
N VAL A 642 4.15 -8.19 21.58
CA VAL A 642 5.23 -9.04 21.11
C VAL A 642 5.46 -8.69 19.64
N ASP A 643 6.62 -8.16 19.32
CA ASP A 643 7.07 -7.96 17.93
C ASP A 643 8.00 -9.10 17.53
N VAL A 644 7.90 -9.58 16.29
CA VAL A 644 8.91 -10.49 15.71
C VAL A 644 10.02 -9.72 14.99
N GLU A 645 9.85 -8.41 14.76
CA GLU A 645 10.81 -7.56 14.04
C GLU A 645 11.19 -8.13 12.65
N ASP A 646 10.25 -8.81 11.98
CA ASP A 646 10.44 -9.39 10.66
C ASP A 646 10.69 -8.31 9.60
N TRP A 647 9.97 -7.20 9.68
CA TRP A 647 10.20 -5.97 8.91
C TRP A 647 11.61 -5.37 9.04
N LEU A 648 12.38 -5.78 10.06
CA LEU A 648 13.75 -5.35 10.30
C LEU A 648 14.78 -6.44 9.96
N TRP A 649 14.49 -7.71 10.28
CA TRP A 649 15.47 -8.81 10.25
C TRP A 649 15.27 -9.83 9.13
N ALA A 650 14.07 -9.98 8.57
CA ALA A 650 13.70 -11.16 7.78
C ALA A 650 14.50 -11.34 6.47
N GLU A 651 14.99 -10.25 5.88
CA GLU A 651 15.83 -10.21 4.67
C GLU A 651 17.31 -9.89 4.95
N THR A 652 17.74 -9.97 6.22
CA THR A 652 19.14 -9.72 6.63
C THR A 652 19.98 -10.99 6.65
N ASP A 653 21.29 -10.86 6.87
CA ASP A 653 22.20 -12.00 7.12
C ASP A 653 21.96 -12.68 8.49
N THR A 654 21.13 -12.10 9.37
CA THR A 654 20.84 -12.61 10.73
C THR A 654 19.32 -12.69 11.00
N PRO A 655 18.54 -13.43 10.18
CA PRO A 655 17.09 -13.48 10.31
C PRO A 655 16.62 -14.20 11.59
N GLU A 656 17.49 -14.92 12.29
CA GLU A 656 17.20 -15.56 13.58
C GLU A 656 16.94 -14.58 14.74
N GLU A 657 17.35 -13.30 14.62
CA GLU A 657 17.06 -12.26 15.62
C GLU A 657 15.55 -12.10 15.88
N GLN A 658 14.70 -12.46 14.90
CA GLN A 658 13.25 -12.53 15.07
C GLN A 658 12.82 -13.45 16.24
N LEU A 659 13.56 -14.54 16.47
CA LEU A 659 13.31 -15.45 17.59
C LEU A 659 13.68 -14.80 18.93
N ASP A 660 14.71 -13.94 18.96
CA ASP A 660 15.17 -13.30 20.19
C ASP A 660 14.35 -12.04 20.53
N ALA A 661 13.90 -11.28 19.53
CA ALA A 661 12.84 -10.27 19.67
C ALA A 661 11.54 -10.88 20.26
N PHE A 662 11.06 -11.99 19.67
CA PHE A 662 9.89 -12.70 20.16
C PHE A 662 10.07 -13.21 21.61
N LYS A 663 11.20 -13.86 21.92
CA LYS A 663 11.51 -14.35 23.29
C LYS A 663 11.57 -13.20 24.29
N ARG A 664 12.22 -12.09 23.94
CA ARG A 664 12.38 -10.88 24.77
C ARG A 664 11.03 -10.36 25.24
N ASP A 665 10.08 -10.17 24.32
CA ASP A 665 8.80 -9.54 24.67
C ASP A 665 7.79 -10.54 25.28
N VAL A 666 7.85 -11.82 24.91
CA VAL A 666 7.15 -12.90 25.64
C VAL A 666 7.66 -13.00 27.08
N ALA A 667 8.96 -12.84 27.33
CA ALA A 667 9.56 -12.87 28.67
C ALA A 667 9.16 -11.65 29.53
N LYS A 668 8.92 -10.48 28.93
CA LYS A 668 8.28 -9.33 29.59
C LYS A 668 6.80 -9.57 29.92
N GLY A 669 6.20 -10.67 29.44
CA GLY A 669 4.82 -11.05 29.71
C GLY A 669 3.85 -10.87 28.54
N GLY A 670 4.31 -10.34 27.39
CA GLY A 670 3.50 -10.01 26.22
C GLY A 670 2.64 -11.19 25.71
N ASN A 671 1.53 -10.86 25.05
CA ASN A 671 0.57 -11.87 24.60
C ASN A 671 -0.26 -11.55 23.34
N LEU A 672 0.05 -10.45 22.64
CA LEU A 672 -0.57 -10.10 21.37
C LEU A 672 0.56 -9.84 20.36
N VAL A 673 0.71 -10.73 19.38
CA VAL A 673 1.81 -10.72 18.42
C VAL A 673 1.51 -9.78 17.24
N VAL A 674 2.55 -9.20 16.63
CA VAL A 674 2.57 -8.80 15.22
C VAL A 674 3.58 -9.68 14.47
N MET A 675 3.24 -10.05 13.23
CA MET A 675 4.14 -10.66 12.26
C MET A 675 3.47 -10.65 10.88
N HIS A 676 4.24 -10.76 9.81
CA HIS A 676 3.78 -10.74 8.43
C HIS A 676 4.16 -12.04 7.72
N TYR A 677 3.29 -12.60 6.88
CA TYR A 677 3.66 -13.74 6.02
C TYR A 677 4.16 -13.28 4.64
N LEU A 678 5.03 -12.27 4.67
CA LEU A 678 5.69 -11.69 3.50
C LEU A 678 7.06 -12.32 3.20
N TYR A 679 7.69 -12.99 4.18
CA TYR A 679 9.06 -13.47 4.09
C TYR A 679 9.17 -14.98 4.40
N PRO A 680 10.01 -15.74 3.66
CA PRO A 680 10.14 -17.19 3.86
C PRO A 680 10.86 -17.52 5.19
N SER A 681 11.75 -16.65 5.68
CA SER A 681 12.42 -16.79 6.97
C SER A 681 11.43 -16.72 8.13
N THR A 682 10.58 -15.68 8.15
CA THR A 682 9.52 -15.46 9.15
C THR A 682 8.52 -16.62 9.20
N VAL A 683 8.12 -17.16 8.04
CA VAL A 683 7.24 -18.33 7.96
C VAL A 683 7.95 -19.61 8.43
N GLY A 684 9.24 -19.77 8.13
CA GLY A 684 10.07 -20.85 8.69
C GLY A 684 10.18 -20.80 10.23
N TYR A 685 10.17 -19.60 10.83
CA TYR A 685 10.16 -19.41 12.28
C TYR A 685 8.77 -19.50 12.94
N LEU A 686 7.67 -19.40 12.18
CA LEU A 686 6.29 -19.44 12.70
C LEU A 686 6.03 -20.61 13.67
N ARG A 687 6.47 -21.82 13.31
CA ARG A 687 6.28 -23.01 14.17
C ARG A 687 7.02 -22.86 15.51
N GLN A 688 8.19 -22.22 15.53
CA GLN A 688 8.95 -21.95 16.74
C GLN A 688 8.31 -20.87 17.61
N PHE A 689 7.83 -19.77 17.01
CA PHE A 689 7.06 -18.74 17.74
C PHE A 689 5.85 -19.36 18.47
N ILE A 690 5.09 -20.22 17.77
CA ILE A 690 3.92 -20.90 18.33
C ILE A 690 4.31 -21.85 19.48
N GLN A 691 5.41 -22.60 19.34
CA GLN A 691 5.88 -23.51 20.39
C GLN A 691 6.41 -22.77 21.62
N ILE A 692 7.09 -21.63 21.44
CA ILE A 692 7.51 -20.74 22.53
C ILE A 692 6.28 -20.15 23.24
N ALA A 693 5.29 -19.67 22.48
CA ALA A 693 4.03 -19.17 23.04
C ALA A 693 3.29 -20.23 23.87
N LYS A 694 3.19 -21.47 23.36
CA LYS A 694 2.61 -22.61 24.10
C LYS A 694 3.38 -22.93 25.39
N ALA A 695 4.70 -22.82 25.38
CA ALA A 695 5.54 -23.08 26.56
C ALA A 695 5.25 -22.12 27.74
N THR A 696 4.60 -20.97 27.49
CA THR A 696 4.11 -20.08 28.56
C THR A 696 2.91 -20.64 29.34
N GLY A 697 2.25 -21.69 28.85
CA GLY A 697 1.01 -22.22 29.41
C GLY A 697 -0.25 -21.39 29.10
N LYS A 698 -0.13 -20.27 28.37
CA LYS A 698 -1.27 -19.49 27.87
C LYS A 698 -2.01 -20.26 26.76
N GLN A 699 -3.33 -20.10 26.68
CA GLN A 699 -4.16 -20.63 25.58
C GLN A 699 -4.03 -19.73 24.34
N LEU A 700 -3.64 -20.31 23.20
CA LEU A 700 -3.52 -19.59 21.93
C LEU A 700 -4.89 -19.48 21.25
N MET A 701 -5.30 -18.27 20.89
CA MET A 701 -6.65 -17.96 20.37
C MET A 701 -6.69 -16.71 19.47
N ARG A 702 -7.87 -16.42 18.91
CA ARG A 702 -8.13 -15.25 18.07
C ARG A 702 -8.19 -13.97 18.91
N VAL A 703 -7.99 -12.80 18.30
CA VAL A 703 -8.02 -11.50 18.99
C VAL A 703 -9.41 -11.25 19.59
N ASP A 704 -10.50 -11.53 18.87
CA ASP A 704 -11.86 -11.37 19.39
C ASP A 704 -12.15 -12.26 20.61
N GLN A 705 -11.72 -13.52 20.57
CA GLN A 705 -11.76 -14.43 21.72
C GLN A 705 -10.92 -13.91 22.89
N CYS A 706 -9.75 -13.32 22.61
CA CYS A 706 -8.82 -12.77 23.60
C CYS A 706 -9.26 -11.42 24.18
N MET A 707 -10.14 -10.69 23.49
CA MET A 707 -10.84 -9.49 23.98
C MET A 707 -12.18 -9.76 24.68
N GLU A 708 -12.62 -11.02 24.67
CA GLU A 708 -13.91 -11.48 25.21
C GLU A 708 -15.12 -10.88 24.48
N ASP A 709 -15.03 -10.77 23.15
CA ASP A 709 -16.12 -10.28 22.30
C ASP A 709 -17.36 -11.20 22.42
N PRO A 710 -18.57 -10.66 22.67
CA PRO A 710 -19.78 -11.46 22.74
C PRO A 710 -20.18 -12.10 21.39
N ASN A 711 -19.57 -11.67 20.28
CA ASN A 711 -19.78 -12.23 18.94
C ASN A 711 -18.68 -13.24 18.54
N ALA A 712 -17.63 -13.41 19.35
CA ALA A 712 -16.59 -14.40 19.08
C ALA A 712 -17.15 -15.83 19.19
N PRO A 713 -16.66 -16.78 18.37
CA PRO A 713 -17.03 -18.18 18.53
C PRO A 713 -16.49 -18.76 19.85
N PRO A 714 -17.12 -19.82 20.38
CA PRO A 714 -16.59 -20.57 21.53
C PRO A 714 -15.12 -20.99 21.35
N LEU A 715 -14.43 -21.13 22.49
CA LEU A 715 -13.05 -21.64 22.59
C LEU A 715 -12.98 -23.15 22.28
#